data_AF-A0A817A0I8-F1
#
_entry.id   AF-A0A817A0I8-F1
#
_cell.length_a   1.000
_cell.length_b   1.000
_cell.length_c   1.000
_cell.angle_alpha   90.00
_cell.angle_beta   90.00
_cell.angle_gamma   90.00
#
_symmetry.space_group_name_H-M   'P 1'
#
loop_
_entity.id
_entity.type
_entity.pdbx_description
1 polymer ?
#
loop_
_entity_poly.entity_id
_entity_poly.type
_entity_poly.pdbx_seq_one_letter_code
_entity_poly.pdbx_strand_id
1 'polypeptide(L)'
;MGNKKNVKRCTRRFSSGQLTRQRQLPTKSSSSVTSKIDARAAITTASSVRQSLPSKEKIEKNKKINDVPNQTRSDENLPMDGYTIIQNQILHSLMRRTKCQGCGNVWNGAMTAKKREGLFLMLCFECAACKKVITIETSPQIVSTDRRDVNVRAQLAGHLCGIRHAGLSKLLGVLNLPSPVQDETYSRWDKQLLEFVKSTSEKSMARAVQDAVATANTTDLIAIGDGFWQTRGFQSSHGAAALLSCTTAPQVLDIETCRKTCNVCMGALSIKKSDPAKYNDIIKSHRCEKNFDKSSGTMEAAAVLNMFKRSVSKYGVYYTKYVGDGDSKTHNILTKNAPYTDKPVQKVEDLNHFSKRMKRGLDTIRREYGRKKLSDGKTIGGKNRLSAQTVLQLQMTFASTIRKCKHDLDLLHKRSWAIFWHKYSTNDDPRHDFCSDEWCGYLKSVRDGFPYDHTSHALPRPVLNAIKPVFDSLCSRESLARVVNASTQNPNEAFHSLVWLMSPKHKASSGATFEIACHLAVIIFNDGYSALGEIFEVLCGYRGSYTSRAMEYFNKSRLHTEAKEFNRHEKAASPRTTSSNNDKKDDSLVDSVADNDDGYHDTFCSTDETSQIDHPSFDDDIRSSTDDQSTSSDEQSDSEDYTYYNPSDSRKWTEQ
;
A
#
# COMPACT_ATOMS: atom_id res chain seq x y z
N MET A 1 22.07 -47.81 9.75
CA MET A 1 22.66 -48.59 10.85
C MET A 1 23.66 -47.68 11.57
N GLY A 2 23.73 -47.56 12.90
CA GLY A 2 22.80 -48.01 13.93
C GLY A 2 23.49 -48.27 15.28
N ASN A 3 23.38 -47.35 16.25
CA ASN A 3 23.57 -47.72 17.66
C ASN A 3 22.85 -46.76 18.64
N LYS A 4 22.58 -47.22 19.86
CA LYS A 4 21.71 -46.57 20.86
C LYS A 4 22.52 -45.97 22.02
N LYS A 5 22.08 -44.83 22.57
CA LYS A 5 22.30 -44.47 23.99
C LYS A 5 21.03 -43.85 24.58
N ASN A 6 20.52 -44.44 25.65
CA ASN A 6 19.36 -43.96 26.41
C ASN A 6 19.80 -43.02 27.54
N VAL A 7 19.08 -41.91 27.78
CA VAL A 7 19.12 -41.21 29.07
C VAL A 7 17.70 -40.84 29.54
N LYS A 8 17.27 -41.59 30.56
CA LYS A 8 16.31 -41.29 31.64
C LYS A 8 15.24 -40.19 31.43
N ARG A 9 14.00 -40.66 31.31
CA ARG A 9 12.75 -39.92 31.58
C ARG A 9 12.66 -39.60 33.09
N CYS A 10 12.19 -38.42 33.49
CA CYS A 10 11.85 -38.11 34.88
C CYS A 10 10.43 -37.53 34.95
N THR A 11 9.63 -38.01 35.90
CA THR A 11 8.22 -37.65 36.07
C THR A 11 7.91 -37.36 37.52
N ARG A 12 7.34 -36.19 37.82
CA ARG A 12 6.63 -35.94 39.09
C ARG A 12 5.31 -35.22 38.80
N ARG A 13 4.20 -35.88 39.14
CA ARG A 13 2.92 -35.22 39.46
C ARG A 13 3.02 -34.69 40.89
N PHE A 14 2.31 -33.61 41.19
CA PHE A 14 1.64 -33.40 42.47
C PHE A 14 0.39 -32.54 42.24
N SER A 15 -0.60 -32.62 43.12
CA SER A 15 -1.95 -32.08 42.88
C SER A 15 -2.66 -31.61 44.15
N SER A 16 -3.59 -30.67 43.94
CA SER A 16 -4.83 -30.42 44.70
C SER A 16 -4.79 -30.01 46.19
N GLY A 17 -5.40 -28.85 46.47
CA GLY A 17 -6.07 -28.50 47.73
C GLY A 17 -5.33 -27.53 48.67
N GLN A 18 -6.00 -26.75 49.53
CA GLN A 18 -7.35 -26.14 49.45
C GLN A 18 -7.51 -25.01 50.50
N LEU A 19 -8.37 -24.02 50.21
CA LEU A 19 -9.10 -23.09 51.12
C LEU A 19 -8.60 -22.78 52.55
N THR A 20 -8.54 -21.48 52.92
CA THR A 20 -9.21 -20.91 54.14
C THR A 20 -9.20 -19.35 54.15
N ARG A 21 -9.65 -18.70 55.25
CA ARG A 21 -10.40 -17.42 55.23
C ARG A 21 -9.81 -16.32 56.16
N GLN A 22 -9.92 -15.06 55.73
CA GLN A 22 -10.10 -13.80 56.50
C GLN A 22 -9.36 -13.53 57.85
N ARG A 23 -8.69 -12.36 57.92
CA ARG A 23 -8.87 -11.37 59.01
C ARG A 23 -8.60 -9.93 58.51
N GLN A 24 -8.83 -8.90 59.33
CA GLN A 24 -9.03 -7.50 58.92
C GLN A 24 -8.21 -6.46 59.73
N LEU A 25 -7.86 -5.34 59.07
CA LEU A 25 -7.64 -3.97 59.63
C LEU A 25 -6.39 -3.75 60.56
N PRO A 26 -5.95 -2.50 60.87
CA PRO A 26 -6.43 -1.17 60.39
C PRO A 26 -5.34 -0.12 59.92
N THR A 27 -5.70 0.67 58.90
CA THR A 27 -5.45 2.15 58.73
C THR A 27 -4.05 2.80 58.60
N LYS A 28 -4.07 3.95 57.90
CA LYS A 28 -3.10 5.09 57.81
C LYS A 28 -1.92 4.96 56.84
N SER A 29 -1.46 6.01 56.13
CA SER A 29 -2.11 7.20 55.54
C SER A 29 -1.07 8.07 54.81
N SER A 30 -1.20 8.32 53.51
CA SER A 30 -0.58 9.47 52.83
C SER A 30 -1.27 9.75 51.50
N SER A 31 -1.32 11.02 51.12
CA SER A 31 -2.09 11.53 49.96
C SER A 31 -1.18 12.00 48.83
N SER A 32 -1.55 11.71 47.58
CA SER A 32 -1.18 12.52 46.42
C SER A 32 -2.38 12.65 45.47
N VAL A 33 -2.57 13.85 44.93
CA VAL A 33 -3.77 14.22 44.16
C VAL A 33 -3.61 13.80 42.70
N THR A 34 -4.57 13.04 42.19
CA THR A 34 -4.73 12.80 40.74
C THR A 34 -5.87 13.66 40.19
N SER A 35 -5.51 14.70 39.45
CA SER A 35 -6.47 15.53 38.72
C SER A 35 -7.11 14.74 37.58
N LYS A 36 -8.38 14.36 37.76
CA LYS A 36 -9.20 13.85 36.67
C LYS A 36 -9.45 14.98 35.66
N ILE A 37 -9.20 14.70 34.38
CA ILE A 37 -9.70 15.52 33.28
C ILE A 37 -10.95 14.80 32.75
N ASP A 38 -12.12 15.41 32.87
CA ASP A 38 -13.40 14.78 32.53
C ASP A 38 -13.58 14.66 31.01
N ALA A 39 -13.35 13.46 30.49
CA ALA A 39 -13.51 13.11 29.07
C ALA A 39 -14.99 12.94 28.66
N ARG A 40 -15.85 13.93 28.98
CA ARG A 40 -17.33 13.80 28.89
C ARG A 40 -18.06 14.91 28.13
N ALA A 41 -17.34 15.81 27.45
CA ALA A 41 -17.91 16.96 26.74
C ALA A 41 -17.72 16.93 25.20
N ALA A 42 -17.35 15.78 24.62
CA ALA A 42 -17.10 15.61 23.17
C ALA A 42 -17.99 14.53 22.54
N ILE A 43 -19.25 14.46 22.98
CA ILE A 43 -20.29 13.57 22.42
C ILE A 43 -21.48 14.46 22.00
N THR A 44 -22.14 14.09 20.90
CA THR A 44 -23.33 14.77 20.31
C THR A 44 -23.07 15.87 19.26
N THR A 45 -22.18 15.63 18.29
CA THR A 45 -22.20 16.30 16.96
C THR A 45 -21.63 15.41 15.84
N ALA A 46 -21.97 14.12 15.84
CA ALA A 46 -21.51 13.14 14.84
C ALA A 46 -22.67 12.44 14.11
N SER A 47 -23.66 13.22 13.67
CA SER A 47 -24.78 12.73 12.85
C SER A 47 -24.56 13.03 11.36
N SER A 48 -24.64 11.97 10.55
CA SER A 48 -25.04 11.98 9.13
C SER A 48 -24.40 13.01 8.18
N VAL A 49 -23.18 12.73 7.72
CA VAL A 49 -22.82 12.93 6.29
C VAL A 49 -22.09 11.68 5.77
N ARG A 50 -22.85 10.62 5.42
CA ARG A 50 -22.35 9.54 4.56
C ARG A 50 -22.58 9.97 3.11
N GLN A 51 -21.51 10.15 2.32
CA GLN A 51 -21.66 10.17 0.86
C GLN A 51 -21.84 8.73 0.38
N SER A 52 -23.05 8.41 -0.07
CA SER A 52 -23.33 7.16 -0.79
C SER A 52 -22.61 7.14 -2.14
N LEU A 53 -22.33 5.93 -2.65
CA LEU A 53 -22.00 5.75 -4.06
C LEU A 53 -23.08 6.42 -4.95
N PRO A 54 -22.71 7.14 -6.02
CA PRO A 54 -23.70 7.73 -6.92
C PRO A 54 -24.60 6.65 -7.54
N SER A 55 -25.91 6.88 -7.47
CA SER A 55 -26.88 6.22 -8.34
C SER A 55 -26.59 6.58 -9.82
N LYS A 56 -27.20 5.83 -10.76
CA LYS A 56 -26.93 5.93 -12.21
C LYS A 56 -27.44 7.22 -12.85
N GLU A 57 -26.80 8.34 -12.53
CA GLU A 57 -26.93 9.60 -13.26
C GLU A 57 -25.63 9.92 -14.03
N LYS A 58 -25.73 10.83 -15.00
CA LYS A 58 -24.74 10.95 -16.09
C LYS A 58 -23.40 11.49 -15.58
N ILE A 59 -22.43 10.60 -15.35
CA ILE A 59 -21.02 10.97 -15.17
C ILE A 59 -20.56 11.69 -16.44
N GLU A 60 -20.21 12.98 -16.31
CA GLU A 60 -19.66 13.78 -17.40
C GLU A 60 -18.35 13.18 -17.93
N LYS A 61 -18.15 13.28 -19.25
CA LYS A 61 -16.95 12.72 -19.90
C LYS A 61 -15.72 13.57 -19.59
N ASN A 62 -14.67 12.92 -19.11
CA ASN A 62 -13.26 13.33 -19.27
C ASN A 62 -12.91 14.80 -18.91
N LYS A 63 -13.05 15.20 -17.65
CA LYS A 63 -12.07 16.14 -17.07
C LYS A 63 -10.88 15.34 -16.55
N LYS A 64 -9.67 15.62 -17.04
CA LYS A 64 -8.42 15.07 -16.49
C LYS A 64 -8.24 15.66 -15.08
N ILE A 65 -7.99 14.84 -14.06
CA ILE A 65 -7.47 15.34 -12.77
C ILE A 65 -5.96 15.58 -12.94
N ASN A 66 -5.63 16.64 -13.68
CA ASN A 66 -4.27 17.16 -13.80
C ASN A 66 -4.02 18.33 -12.84
N ASP A 67 -5.08 18.90 -12.26
CA ASP A 67 -4.97 19.81 -11.13
C ASP A 67 -4.55 19.05 -9.86
N VAL A 68 -3.22 18.97 -9.67
CA VAL A 68 -2.56 19.32 -8.39
C VAL A 68 -3.33 20.49 -7.74
N PRO A 69 -3.33 20.71 -6.40
CA PRO A 69 -3.91 21.92 -5.78
C PRO A 69 -3.23 23.21 -6.27
N ASN A 70 -3.63 23.59 -7.48
CA ASN A 70 -3.18 24.68 -8.30
C ASN A 70 -3.92 25.90 -7.74
N GLN A 71 -3.17 26.79 -7.11
CA GLN A 71 -3.73 28.04 -6.63
C GLN A 71 -4.27 28.78 -7.85
N THR A 72 -5.59 28.79 -8.03
CA THR A 72 -6.25 29.64 -9.02
C THR A 72 -5.69 31.04 -8.82
N ARG A 73 -5.27 31.67 -9.92
CA ARG A 73 -4.43 32.89 -9.95
C ARG A 73 -5.18 34.17 -9.50
N SER A 74 -6.20 33.97 -8.67
CA SER A 74 -7.29 34.83 -8.20
C SER A 74 -7.78 34.44 -6.79
N ASP A 75 -7.06 33.56 -6.06
CA ASP A 75 -7.31 33.24 -4.65
C ASP A 75 -6.80 34.43 -3.79
N GLU A 76 -7.45 35.60 -3.90
CA GLU A 76 -6.97 36.91 -3.41
C GLU A 76 -6.71 36.98 -1.89
N ASN A 77 -7.21 36.00 -1.13
CA ASN A 77 -6.93 35.83 0.29
C ASN A 77 -6.33 34.44 0.55
N LEU A 78 -4.99 34.34 0.47
CA LEU A 78 -4.26 33.14 0.89
C LEU A 78 -4.44 32.89 2.40
N PRO A 79 -4.64 31.63 2.86
CA PRO A 79 -4.77 31.34 4.28
C PRO A 79 -3.50 31.70 5.07
N MET A 80 -3.68 32.43 6.18
CA MET A 80 -2.61 32.93 7.06
C MET A 80 -2.29 32.00 8.24
N ASP A 81 -2.92 30.83 8.33
CA ASP A 81 -2.71 29.81 9.36
C ASP A 81 -1.65 28.74 8.98
N GLY A 82 -0.98 28.93 7.84
CA GLY A 82 0.06 28.06 7.30
C GLY A 82 1.49 28.57 7.49
N TYR A 83 2.45 27.79 7.01
CA TYR A 83 3.87 28.11 7.04
C TYR A 83 4.36 28.61 5.68
N THR A 84 5.05 29.75 5.69
CA THR A 84 5.74 30.31 4.52
C THR A 84 7.25 30.25 4.75
N ILE A 85 8.00 29.73 3.77
CA ILE A 85 9.47 29.74 3.81
C ILE A 85 9.95 31.15 3.44
N ILE A 86 10.65 31.82 4.36
CA ILE A 86 11.18 33.17 4.17
C ILE A 86 12.70 33.14 4.45
N GLN A 87 13.48 33.70 3.53
CA GLN A 87 14.94 33.76 3.67
C GLN A 87 15.32 34.83 4.73
N ASN A 88 16.19 34.47 5.67
CA ASN A 88 16.49 35.29 6.85
C ASN A 88 17.01 36.70 6.53
N GLN A 89 17.73 36.90 5.42
CA GLN A 89 18.23 38.23 5.03
C GLN A 89 17.09 39.12 4.50
N ILE A 90 16.06 38.56 3.86
CA ILE A 90 14.84 39.29 3.47
C ILE A 90 14.10 39.76 4.73
N LEU A 91 13.94 38.90 5.74
CA LEU A 91 13.30 39.28 7.01
C LEU A 91 14.08 40.38 7.75
N HIS A 92 15.41 40.29 7.79
CA HIS A 92 16.27 41.34 8.33
C HIS A 92 16.17 42.66 7.54
N SER A 93 16.07 42.57 6.22
CA SER A 93 15.92 43.73 5.32
C SER A 93 14.53 44.38 5.40
N LEU A 94 13.49 43.60 5.69
CA LEU A 94 12.16 44.11 6.02
C LEU A 94 12.19 44.87 7.36
N MET A 95 12.81 44.29 8.39
CA MET A 95 12.94 44.97 9.70
C MET A 95 13.67 46.31 9.60
N ARG A 96 14.69 46.41 8.73
CA ARG A 96 15.40 47.66 8.41
C ARG A 96 14.53 48.78 7.79
N ARG A 97 13.29 48.48 7.40
CA ARG A 97 12.30 49.44 6.90
C ARG A 97 11.25 49.84 7.94
N THR A 98 11.32 49.28 9.15
CA THR A 98 10.36 49.52 10.24
C THR A 98 10.88 50.51 11.29
N LYS A 99 9.98 51.13 12.07
CA LYS A 99 10.34 51.92 13.25
C LYS A 99 10.50 51.01 14.48
N CYS A 100 11.53 51.27 15.28
CA CYS A 100 11.74 50.54 16.53
C CYS A 100 10.68 50.93 17.57
N GLN A 101 9.99 49.94 18.15
CA GLN A 101 9.05 50.11 19.26
C GLN A 101 9.69 50.60 20.58
N GLY A 102 10.98 50.96 20.59
CA GLY A 102 11.69 51.51 21.75
C GLY A 102 11.89 53.01 21.62
N CYS A 103 12.66 53.43 20.62
CA CYS A 103 13.04 54.83 20.39
C CYS A 103 12.36 55.51 19.18
N GLY A 104 11.45 54.83 18.46
CA GLY A 104 10.75 55.39 17.29
C GLY A 104 11.60 55.55 16.01
N ASN A 105 12.94 55.55 16.13
CA ASN A 105 13.88 55.59 15.01
C ASN A 105 13.73 54.39 14.07
N VAL A 106 14.16 54.54 12.82
CA VAL A 106 14.28 53.41 11.86
C VAL A 106 15.19 52.33 12.47
N TRP A 107 14.76 51.08 12.42
CA TRP A 107 15.48 49.98 13.05
C TRP A 107 16.75 49.62 12.28
N ASN A 108 17.91 49.84 12.89
CA ASN A 108 19.24 49.56 12.33
C ASN A 108 19.92 48.37 13.03
N GLY A 109 19.13 47.42 13.54
CA GLY A 109 19.56 46.42 14.51
C GLY A 109 20.12 45.10 13.94
N ALA A 110 20.40 44.18 14.86
CA ALA A 110 20.80 42.81 14.58
C ALA A 110 19.62 41.84 14.74
N MET A 111 19.55 40.82 13.87
CA MET A 111 18.66 39.66 14.03
C MET A 111 19.50 38.44 14.37
N THR A 112 19.12 37.70 15.42
CA THR A 112 19.80 36.49 15.88
C THR A 112 18.78 35.38 16.19
N ALA A 113 19.22 34.12 16.23
CA ALA A 113 18.40 33.00 16.69
C ALA A 113 18.84 32.58 18.11
N LYS A 114 17.98 32.83 19.10
CA LYS A 114 18.26 32.58 20.53
C LYS A 114 18.04 31.13 20.95
N LYS A 115 17.07 30.45 20.33
CA LYS A 115 16.84 29.00 20.45
C LYS A 115 16.55 28.45 19.06
N ARG A 116 17.06 27.25 18.78
CA ARG A 116 16.65 26.39 17.65
C ARG A 116 16.21 25.04 18.19
N GLU A 117 15.18 24.46 17.58
CA GLU A 117 14.73 23.09 17.86
C GLU A 117 14.17 22.49 16.57
N GLY A 118 14.94 21.65 15.88
CA GLY A 118 14.60 21.23 14.52
C GLY A 118 14.43 22.44 13.59
N LEU A 119 13.22 22.57 13.03
CA LEU A 119 12.78 23.66 12.16
C LEU A 119 12.30 24.92 12.91
N PHE A 120 12.02 24.80 14.21
CA PHE A 120 11.62 25.95 15.02
C PHE A 120 12.81 26.86 15.36
N LEU A 121 12.60 28.17 15.27
CA LEU A 121 13.50 29.22 15.70
C LEU A 121 12.79 30.21 16.63
N MET A 122 13.47 30.59 17.71
CA MET A 122 13.18 31.80 18.49
C MET A 122 14.09 32.92 17.97
N LEU A 123 13.54 33.80 17.15
CA LEU A 123 14.26 34.93 16.56
C LEU A 123 14.23 36.13 17.53
N CYS A 124 15.37 36.77 17.72
CA CYS A 124 15.53 37.99 18.50
C CYS A 124 16.00 39.14 17.61
N PHE A 125 15.42 40.32 17.82
CA PHE A 125 15.70 41.55 17.07
C PHE A 125 16.14 42.64 18.06
N GLU A 126 17.43 42.90 18.17
CA GLU A 126 17.99 43.93 19.05
C GLU A 126 18.15 45.24 18.28
N CYS A 127 17.53 46.33 18.74
CA CYS A 127 17.80 47.66 18.21
C CYS A 127 19.18 48.18 18.65
N ALA A 128 20.04 48.52 17.70
CA ALA A 128 21.39 49.00 18.01
C ALA A 128 21.39 50.29 18.86
N ALA A 129 20.44 51.20 18.60
CA ALA A 129 20.38 52.52 19.24
C ALA A 129 19.81 52.51 20.68
N CYS A 130 18.79 51.69 20.98
CA CYS A 130 18.11 51.70 22.29
C CYS A 130 18.15 50.36 23.04
N LYS A 131 18.81 49.34 22.49
CA LYS A 131 18.98 48.00 23.08
C LYS A 131 17.70 47.23 23.42
N LYS A 132 16.52 47.76 23.07
CA LYS A 132 15.26 47.00 23.13
C LYS A 132 15.33 45.78 22.22
N VAL A 133 15.08 44.61 22.80
CA VAL A 133 14.96 43.33 22.11
C VAL A 133 13.49 42.99 21.91
N ILE A 134 13.12 42.60 20.69
CA ILE A 134 11.84 41.96 20.37
C ILE A 134 12.12 40.48 20.08
N THR A 135 11.26 39.57 20.53
CA THR A 135 11.40 38.12 20.26
C THR A 135 10.17 37.60 19.53
N ILE A 136 10.38 36.76 18.52
CA ILE A 136 9.33 36.12 17.70
C ILE A 136 9.62 34.62 17.62
N GLU A 137 8.57 33.80 17.67
CA GLU A 137 8.65 32.35 17.58
C GLU A 137 8.08 31.87 16.23
N THR A 138 8.84 31.10 15.43
CA THR A 138 8.48 30.76 14.03
C THR A 138 7.44 29.63 13.88
N SER A 139 6.88 29.13 14.98
CA SER A 139 5.90 28.04 15.03
C SER A 139 5.24 28.09 16.41
N PRO A 140 3.91 27.90 16.55
CA PRO A 140 3.32 27.73 17.88
C PRO A 140 3.90 26.52 18.62
N GLN A 141 3.80 26.56 19.95
CA GLN A 141 3.99 25.41 20.83
C GLN A 141 2.65 24.68 20.96
N ILE A 142 2.66 23.35 20.86
CA ILE A 142 1.44 22.54 20.98
C ILE A 142 1.01 22.50 22.44
N VAL A 143 -0.26 22.85 22.68
CA VAL A 143 -0.87 23.00 24.02
C VAL A 143 -0.57 21.78 24.90
N SER A 144 -0.16 22.05 26.16
CA SER A 144 0.20 21.04 27.16
C SER A 144 1.37 20.10 26.78
N THR A 145 2.18 20.45 25.77
CA THR A 145 3.42 19.74 25.43
C THR A 145 4.62 20.69 25.34
N ASP A 146 5.82 20.13 25.24
CA ASP A 146 7.08 20.82 24.95
C ASP A 146 7.29 21.13 23.46
N ARG A 147 6.45 20.60 22.56
CA ARG A 147 6.75 20.47 21.13
C ARG A 147 6.29 21.68 20.33
N ARG A 148 6.96 21.89 19.20
CA ARG A 148 6.62 22.92 18.21
C ARG A 148 5.88 22.29 17.06
N ASP A 149 4.76 22.88 16.65
CA ASP A 149 3.87 22.37 15.62
C ASP A 149 4.61 21.98 14.33
N VAL A 150 5.46 22.86 13.81
CA VAL A 150 6.28 22.62 12.60
C VAL A 150 7.08 21.32 12.66
N ASN A 151 7.58 20.93 13.83
CA ASN A 151 8.37 19.71 14.01
C ASN A 151 7.48 18.44 14.00
N VAL A 152 6.27 18.52 14.55
CA VAL A 152 5.30 17.41 14.55
C VAL A 152 4.70 17.23 13.15
N ARG A 153 4.37 18.32 12.45
CA ARG A 153 3.98 18.27 11.02
C ARG A 153 5.08 17.66 10.16
N ALA A 154 6.34 18.06 10.37
CA ALA A 154 7.48 17.49 9.65
C ALA A 154 7.66 15.98 9.93
N GLN A 155 7.49 15.53 11.19
CA GLN A 155 7.54 14.10 11.53
C GLN A 155 6.43 13.31 10.81
N LEU A 156 5.19 13.80 10.82
CA LEU A 156 4.06 13.17 10.14
C LEU A 156 4.29 13.09 8.63
N ALA A 157 4.73 14.19 8.00
CA ALA A 157 5.11 14.21 6.58
C ALA A 157 6.26 13.22 6.27
N GLY A 158 7.23 13.09 7.18
CA GLY A 158 8.33 12.13 7.07
C GLY A 158 7.86 10.68 6.96
N HIS A 159 6.83 10.30 7.72
CA HIS A 159 6.22 8.97 7.64
C HIS A 159 5.31 8.82 6.42
N LEU A 160 4.42 9.77 6.17
CA LEU A 160 3.48 9.74 5.04
C LEU A 160 4.18 9.66 3.67
N CYS A 161 5.37 10.29 3.54
CA CYS A 161 6.18 10.25 2.31
C CYS A 161 7.26 9.15 2.32
N GLY A 162 7.35 8.31 3.36
CA GLY A 162 8.34 7.23 3.44
C GLY A 162 9.81 7.67 3.44
N ILE A 163 10.09 8.93 3.82
CA ILE A 163 11.44 9.53 3.85
C ILE A 163 12.06 9.55 5.24
N ARG A 164 11.24 9.77 6.29
CA ARG A 164 11.59 9.75 7.72
C ARG A 164 12.73 10.72 8.07
N HIS A 165 13.31 10.63 9.28
CA HIS A 165 14.36 11.53 9.77
C HIS A 165 15.49 11.79 8.75
N ALA A 166 16.15 10.74 8.26
CA ALA A 166 17.29 10.88 7.35
C ALA A 166 16.90 11.51 5.98
N GLY A 167 15.72 11.14 5.45
CA GLY A 167 15.24 11.72 4.19
C GLY A 167 14.72 13.15 4.33
N LEU A 168 14.08 13.49 5.46
CA LEU A 168 13.76 14.86 5.84
C LEU A 168 15.04 15.69 5.99
N SER A 169 16.07 15.15 6.64
CA SER A 169 17.36 15.83 6.81
C SER A 169 18.02 16.15 5.47
N LYS A 170 17.96 15.22 4.49
CA LYS A 170 18.45 15.48 3.13
C LYS A 170 17.59 16.51 2.39
N LEU A 171 16.26 16.39 2.45
CA LEU A 171 15.32 17.32 1.80
C LEU A 171 15.50 18.75 2.31
N LEU A 172 15.52 18.92 3.63
CA LEU A 172 15.65 20.22 4.29
C LEU A 172 17.05 20.82 4.05
N GLY A 173 18.11 20.01 4.10
CA GLY A 173 19.47 20.45 3.78
C GLY A 173 19.61 20.98 2.34
N VAL A 174 19.01 20.31 1.36
CA VAL A 174 19.00 20.76 -0.05
C VAL A 174 18.20 22.07 -0.22
N LEU A 175 17.16 22.29 0.57
CA LEU A 175 16.39 23.53 0.62
C LEU A 175 17.09 24.67 1.42
N ASN A 176 18.32 24.46 1.91
CA ASN A 176 19.04 25.35 2.83
C ASN A 176 18.23 25.68 4.11
N LEU A 177 17.50 24.68 4.62
CA LEU A 177 16.72 24.74 5.85
C LEU A 177 17.43 23.97 6.98
N PRO A 178 17.14 24.31 8.26
CA PRO A 178 17.63 23.53 9.39
C PRO A 178 17.23 22.05 9.31
N SER A 179 18.09 21.17 9.86
CA SER A 179 17.73 19.76 10.07
C SER A 179 16.43 19.63 10.89
N PRO A 180 15.71 18.50 10.79
CA PRO A 180 14.67 18.17 11.76
C PRO A 180 15.27 18.02 13.18
N VAL A 181 14.40 17.77 14.17
CA VAL A 181 14.81 17.42 15.55
C VAL A 181 15.79 16.24 15.55
N GLN A 182 16.59 16.11 16.61
CA GLN A 182 17.59 15.04 16.75
C GLN A 182 16.94 13.64 16.63
N ASP A 183 17.65 12.65 16.09
CA ASP A 183 17.06 11.33 15.79
C ASP A 183 16.59 10.60 17.05
N GLU A 184 17.23 10.81 18.20
CA GLU A 184 16.79 10.29 19.50
C GLU A 184 15.49 10.93 19.98
N THR A 185 15.19 12.16 19.53
CA THR A 185 13.90 12.85 19.78
C THR A 185 12.84 12.41 18.78
N TYR A 186 13.19 12.29 17.50
CA TYR A 186 12.31 11.74 16.46
C TYR A 186 11.88 10.31 16.83
N SER A 187 12.83 9.43 17.17
CA SER A 187 12.60 8.05 17.61
C SER A 187 11.82 7.93 18.93
N ARG A 188 11.87 8.96 19.80
CA ARG A 188 11.06 9.04 21.03
C ARG A 188 9.61 9.41 20.71
N TRP A 189 9.42 10.40 19.83
CA TRP A 189 8.09 10.81 19.38
C TRP A 189 7.44 9.73 18.51
N ASP A 190 8.20 8.96 17.72
CA ASP A 190 7.69 7.84 16.92
C ASP A 190 6.96 6.79 17.78
N LYS A 191 7.44 6.52 18.99
CA LYS A 191 6.76 5.58 19.91
C LYS A 191 5.39 6.08 20.37
N GLN A 192 5.26 7.38 20.58
CA GLN A 192 4.00 8.02 21.00
C GLN A 192 3.04 8.19 19.81
N LEU A 193 3.58 8.51 18.64
CA LEU A 193 2.84 8.48 17.37
C LEU A 193 2.28 7.09 17.11
N LEU A 194 3.08 6.03 17.30
CA LEU A 194 2.66 4.64 17.15
C LEU A 194 1.48 4.29 18.07
N GLU A 195 1.55 4.64 19.35
CA GLU A 195 0.45 4.41 20.30
C GLU A 195 -0.84 5.13 19.88
N PHE A 196 -0.73 6.36 19.36
CA PHE A 196 -1.86 7.12 18.85
C PHE A 196 -2.45 6.53 17.56
N VAL A 197 -1.65 6.33 16.50
CA VAL A 197 -2.18 5.81 15.21
C VAL A 197 -2.72 4.40 15.35
N LYS A 198 -2.19 3.59 16.28
CA LYS A 198 -2.73 2.28 16.62
C LYS A 198 -4.11 2.35 17.26
N SER A 199 -4.32 3.24 18.23
CA SER A 199 -5.65 3.43 18.82
C SER A 199 -6.67 3.93 17.79
N THR A 200 -6.24 4.78 16.86
CA THR A 200 -7.09 5.30 15.77
C THR A 200 -7.40 4.22 14.72
N SER A 201 -6.42 3.41 14.33
CA SER A 201 -6.64 2.29 13.40
C SER A 201 -7.50 1.18 14.03
N GLU A 202 -7.37 0.91 15.33
CA GLU A 202 -8.22 -0.05 16.04
C GLU A 202 -9.70 0.36 16.06
N LYS A 203 -10.00 1.66 16.22
CA LYS A 203 -11.36 2.22 16.08
C LYS A 203 -11.87 2.15 14.63
N SER A 204 -10.99 2.39 13.66
CA SER A 204 -11.30 2.27 12.23
C SER A 204 -11.68 0.84 11.85
N MET A 205 -10.86 -0.14 12.24
CA MET A 205 -11.12 -1.57 12.01
C MET A 205 -12.39 -2.05 12.73
N ALA A 206 -12.67 -1.56 13.95
CA ALA A 206 -13.92 -1.88 14.65
C ALA A 206 -15.17 -1.41 13.87
N ARG A 207 -15.13 -0.21 13.26
CA ARG A 207 -16.20 0.26 12.36
C ARG A 207 -16.29 -0.57 11.08
N ALA A 208 -15.16 -0.90 10.46
CA ALA A 208 -15.12 -1.77 9.28
C ALA A 208 -15.74 -3.16 9.53
N VAL A 209 -15.53 -3.75 10.71
CA VAL A 209 -16.21 -5.00 11.11
C VAL A 209 -17.72 -4.80 11.28
N GLN A 210 -18.17 -3.69 11.86
CA GLN A 210 -19.61 -3.38 11.98
C GLN A 210 -20.28 -3.17 10.62
N ASP A 211 -19.67 -2.39 9.71
CA ASP A 211 -20.16 -2.19 8.34
C ASP A 211 -20.13 -3.51 7.53
N ALA A 212 -19.15 -4.40 7.76
CA ALA A 212 -19.12 -5.73 7.16
C ALA A 212 -20.24 -6.65 7.68
N VAL A 213 -20.52 -6.65 8.99
CA VAL A 213 -21.66 -7.38 9.59
C VAL A 213 -22.99 -6.87 9.06
N ALA A 214 -23.17 -5.55 8.96
CA ALA A 214 -24.36 -4.94 8.38
C ALA A 214 -24.53 -5.29 6.90
N THR A 215 -23.44 -5.30 6.11
CA THR A 215 -23.47 -5.65 4.69
C THR A 215 -23.75 -7.14 4.46
N ALA A 216 -23.25 -8.02 5.34
CA ALA A 216 -23.47 -9.47 5.24
C ALA A 216 -24.77 -9.95 5.90
N ASN A 217 -25.41 -9.10 6.72
CA ASN A 217 -26.51 -9.45 7.64
C ASN A 217 -26.21 -10.66 8.54
N THR A 218 -24.94 -10.82 8.95
CA THR A 218 -24.47 -11.92 9.82
C THR A 218 -23.13 -11.60 10.47
N THR A 219 -22.86 -12.23 11.63
CA THR A 219 -21.54 -12.23 12.28
C THR A 219 -20.56 -13.23 11.65
N ASP A 220 -21.01 -14.06 10.71
CA ASP A 220 -20.20 -15.10 10.05
C ASP A 220 -19.62 -14.58 8.73
N LEU A 221 -18.50 -13.86 8.83
CA LEU A 221 -17.88 -13.09 7.76
C LEU A 221 -16.93 -13.91 6.88
N ILE A 222 -16.79 -13.46 5.62
CA ILE A 222 -15.75 -13.89 4.68
C ILE A 222 -14.57 -12.91 4.80
N ALA A 223 -13.41 -13.41 5.23
CA ALA A 223 -12.19 -12.62 5.37
C ALA A 223 -11.23 -12.87 4.19
N ILE A 224 -10.72 -11.80 3.59
CA ILE A 224 -9.70 -11.84 2.54
C ILE A 224 -8.34 -11.55 3.19
N GLY A 225 -7.51 -12.56 3.36
CA GLY A 225 -6.19 -12.43 3.96
C GLY A 225 -5.06 -12.38 2.94
N ASP A 226 -3.99 -11.66 3.30
CA ASP A 226 -2.70 -11.76 2.62
C ASP A 226 -1.54 -11.30 3.53
N GLY A 227 -0.32 -11.68 3.16
CA GLY A 227 0.91 -11.43 3.91
C GLY A 227 1.88 -10.51 3.19
N PHE A 228 2.50 -9.59 3.93
CA PHE A 228 3.48 -8.66 3.38
C PHE A 228 4.71 -8.50 4.27
N TRP A 229 5.85 -8.24 3.62
CA TRP A 229 7.16 -8.12 4.27
C TRP A 229 7.78 -6.75 4.01
N GLN A 230 8.59 -6.27 4.97
CA GLN A 230 9.22 -4.95 4.91
C GLN A 230 10.32 -4.88 3.84
N THR A 231 10.93 -6.01 3.50
CA THR A 231 11.91 -6.16 2.40
C THR A 231 11.43 -7.26 1.46
N ARG A 232 11.98 -7.33 0.23
CA ARG A 232 11.74 -8.46 -0.68
C ARG A 232 12.26 -9.78 -0.07
N GLY A 233 11.58 -10.89 -0.36
CA GLY A 233 11.95 -12.25 0.03
C GLY A 233 11.76 -12.62 1.51
N PHE A 234 11.71 -13.92 1.79
CA PHE A 234 11.43 -14.48 3.12
C PHE A 234 12.59 -14.35 4.15
N GLN A 235 13.49 -13.39 3.96
CA GLN A 235 14.55 -13.06 4.91
C GLN A 235 14.15 -11.92 5.87
N SER A 236 13.13 -11.13 5.53
CA SER A 236 12.80 -9.89 6.26
C SER A 236 12.58 -10.10 7.76
N SER A 237 13.07 -9.16 8.57
CA SER A 237 12.89 -9.16 10.03
C SER A 237 11.53 -8.62 10.48
N HIS A 238 10.85 -7.88 9.60
CA HIS A 238 9.54 -7.29 9.84
C HIS A 238 8.58 -7.69 8.71
N GLY A 239 7.36 -8.04 9.07
CA GLY A 239 6.27 -8.33 8.14
C GLY A 239 4.94 -8.26 8.88
N ALA A 240 3.85 -8.51 8.19
CA ALA A 240 2.50 -8.49 8.75
C ALA A 240 1.54 -9.31 7.88
N ALA A 241 0.31 -9.49 8.37
CA ALA A 241 -0.83 -9.83 7.55
C ALA A 241 -2.01 -8.92 7.90
N ALA A 242 -2.87 -8.67 6.91
CA ALA A 242 -4.15 -8.00 7.09
C ALA A 242 -5.30 -8.97 6.76
N LEU A 243 -6.48 -8.71 7.33
CA LEU A 243 -7.74 -9.32 6.90
C LEU A 243 -8.67 -8.20 6.42
N LEU A 244 -9.19 -8.33 5.20
CA LEU A 244 -10.13 -7.39 4.60
C LEU A 244 -11.52 -8.01 4.42
N SER A 245 -12.56 -7.17 4.39
CA SER A 245 -13.93 -7.60 4.11
C SER A 245 -14.14 -8.01 2.65
N CYS A 246 -14.88 -9.09 2.43
CA CYS A 246 -15.33 -9.51 1.09
C CYS A 246 -16.56 -8.72 0.60
N THR A 247 -16.47 -7.39 0.61
CA THR A 247 -17.52 -6.43 0.22
C THR A 247 -17.22 -5.76 -1.12
N THR A 248 -18.18 -5.01 -1.68
CA THR A 248 -17.96 -4.21 -2.91
C THR A 248 -17.01 -3.03 -2.71
N ALA A 249 -16.97 -2.49 -1.50
CA ALA A 249 -15.92 -1.62 -0.99
C ALA A 249 -15.22 -2.35 0.18
N PRO A 250 -14.09 -3.04 -0.06
CA PRO A 250 -13.33 -3.73 0.98
C PRO A 250 -12.71 -2.76 1.99
N GLN A 251 -12.68 -3.15 3.25
CA GLN A 251 -12.01 -2.43 4.35
C GLN A 251 -11.21 -3.42 5.21
N VAL A 252 -10.14 -2.95 5.86
CA VAL A 252 -9.35 -3.73 6.81
C VAL A 252 -10.15 -3.97 8.09
N LEU A 253 -10.33 -5.25 8.43
CA LEU A 253 -11.04 -5.77 9.59
C LEU A 253 -10.11 -6.03 10.78
N ASP A 254 -8.89 -6.49 10.51
CA ASP A 254 -7.84 -6.67 11.52
C ASP A 254 -6.45 -6.66 10.86
N ILE A 255 -5.41 -6.35 11.65
CA ILE A 255 -4.01 -6.38 11.21
C ILE A 255 -3.09 -6.90 12.33
N GLU A 256 -2.10 -7.72 11.97
CA GLU A 256 -1.12 -8.27 12.92
C GLU A 256 0.29 -8.15 12.34
N THR A 257 1.16 -7.41 13.04
CA THR A 257 2.57 -7.24 12.65
C THR A 257 3.45 -8.28 13.35
N CYS A 258 4.39 -8.86 12.61
CA CYS A 258 5.36 -9.84 13.06
C CYS A 258 6.78 -9.25 13.02
N ARG A 259 7.45 -9.24 14.18
CA ARG A 259 8.78 -8.68 14.40
C ARG A 259 9.72 -9.77 14.94
N LYS A 260 10.75 -10.14 14.15
CA LYS A 260 11.79 -11.13 14.53
C LYS A 260 12.93 -10.54 15.36
N THR A 261 13.11 -9.22 15.27
CA THR A 261 14.19 -8.47 15.92
C THR A 261 13.63 -7.38 16.82
N CYS A 262 14.38 -7.05 17.88
CA CYS A 262 14.19 -5.84 18.66
C CYS A 262 15.53 -5.09 18.68
N ASN A 263 15.54 -3.80 18.35
CA ASN A 263 16.78 -3.04 18.25
C ASN A 263 17.54 -2.98 19.59
N VAL A 264 16.83 -2.96 20.73
CA VAL A 264 17.44 -3.02 22.07
C VAL A 264 18.13 -4.36 22.31
N CYS A 265 17.51 -5.49 21.96
CA CYS A 265 18.17 -6.80 22.03
C CYS A 265 19.41 -6.85 21.12
N MET A 266 19.30 -6.38 19.88
CA MET A 266 20.40 -6.40 18.91
C MET A 266 21.58 -5.54 19.37
N GLY A 267 21.31 -4.34 19.90
CA GLY A 267 22.33 -3.46 20.50
C GLY A 267 22.98 -4.10 21.73
N ALA A 268 22.19 -4.73 22.62
CA ALA A 268 22.73 -5.40 23.80
C ALA A 268 23.70 -6.55 23.47
N LEU A 269 23.59 -7.20 22.31
CA LEU A 269 24.52 -8.27 21.91
C LEU A 269 25.97 -7.80 21.77
N SER A 270 26.25 -6.51 21.50
CA SER A 270 27.63 -6.01 21.41
C SER A 270 28.33 -6.01 22.77
N ILE A 271 27.62 -5.59 23.84
CA ILE A 271 28.17 -5.57 25.20
C ILE A 271 28.16 -6.94 25.88
N LYS A 272 27.48 -7.95 25.33
CA LYS A 272 27.31 -9.29 25.94
C LYS A 272 28.64 -9.96 26.34
N LYS A 273 29.74 -9.68 25.63
CA LYS A 273 31.07 -10.22 25.94
C LYS A 273 31.87 -9.35 26.92
N SER A 274 31.72 -8.03 26.87
CA SER A 274 32.52 -7.08 27.65
C SER A 274 31.88 -6.71 28.99
N ASP A 275 30.55 -6.69 29.07
CA ASP A 275 29.78 -6.43 30.27
C ASP A 275 28.55 -7.35 30.35
N PRO A 276 28.73 -8.61 30.79
CA PRO A 276 27.64 -9.57 30.92
C PRO A 276 26.57 -9.17 31.95
N ALA A 277 26.92 -8.35 32.95
CA ALA A 277 26.00 -7.87 33.96
C ALA A 277 25.00 -6.88 33.34
N LYS A 278 25.50 -5.81 32.72
CA LYS A 278 24.70 -4.80 32.02
C LYS A 278 23.93 -5.38 30.84
N TYR A 279 24.47 -6.39 30.15
CA TYR A 279 23.71 -7.17 29.17
C TYR A 279 22.46 -7.81 29.80
N ASN A 280 22.62 -8.54 30.92
CA ASN A 280 21.51 -9.17 31.61
C ASN A 280 20.50 -8.13 32.14
N ASP A 281 20.97 -7.01 32.69
CA ASP A 281 20.10 -5.95 33.19
C ASP A 281 19.30 -5.27 32.07
N ILE A 282 19.90 -4.96 30.91
CA ILE A 282 19.16 -4.46 29.74
C ILE A 282 18.14 -5.49 29.27
N ILE A 283 18.53 -6.76 29.10
CA ILE A 283 17.63 -7.81 28.64
C ILE A 283 16.46 -8.04 29.61
N LYS A 284 16.69 -7.92 30.92
CA LYS A 284 15.67 -8.09 31.98
C LYS A 284 14.77 -6.86 32.17
N SER A 285 15.28 -5.65 31.98
CA SER A 285 14.54 -4.40 32.21
C SER A 285 13.78 -3.88 30.98
N HIS A 286 14.27 -4.14 29.75
CA HIS A 286 13.62 -3.62 28.56
C HIS A 286 12.32 -4.37 28.21
N ARG A 287 11.33 -3.63 27.68
CA ARG A 287 10.15 -4.22 27.03
C ARG A 287 10.54 -4.67 25.62
N CYS A 288 10.78 -5.97 25.44
CA CYS A 288 11.19 -6.52 24.15
C CYS A 288 10.11 -6.31 23.07
N GLU A 289 10.51 -5.77 21.92
CA GLU A 289 9.62 -5.54 20.77
C GLU A 289 9.50 -6.76 19.81
N LYS A 290 10.20 -7.86 20.10
CA LYS A 290 10.12 -9.10 19.31
C LYS A 290 8.87 -9.88 19.71
N ASN A 291 7.94 -10.08 18.78
CA ASN A 291 6.74 -10.90 18.97
C ASN A 291 6.70 -12.16 18.08
N PHE A 292 7.71 -12.37 17.22
CA PHE A 292 7.78 -13.52 16.31
C PHE A 292 9.15 -14.20 16.33
N ASP A 293 9.18 -15.53 16.33
CA ASP A 293 10.40 -16.33 16.54
C ASP A 293 10.74 -17.30 15.39
N LYS A 294 9.81 -17.56 14.47
CA LYS A 294 9.94 -18.53 13.36
C LYS A 294 10.50 -17.89 12.08
N SER A 295 10.59 -18.69 11.01
CA SER A 295 11.01 -18.23 9.67
C SER A 295 10.00 -17.25 9.08
N SER A 296 10.46 -16.25 8.32
CA SER A 296 9.59 -15.13 7.89
C SER A 296 8.47 -15.58 6.95
N GLY A 297 8.68 -16.63 6.16
CA GLY A 297 7.64 -17.30 5.35
C GLY A 297 6.57 -18.07 6.15
N THR A 298 6.55 -17.94 7.49
CA THR A 298 5.45 -18.39 8.35
C THR A 298 4.77 -17.25 9.11
N MET A 299 5.17 -15.99 8.86
CA MET A 299 4.57 -14.80 9.48
C MET A 299 3.09 -14.66 9.15
N GLU A 300 2.73 -14.72 7.86
CA GLU A 300 1.36 -14.61 7.38
C GLU A 300 0.42 -15.60 8.09
N ALA A 301 0.71 -16.90 7.98
CA ALA A 301 -0.14 -17.95 8.54
C ALA A 301 -0.31 -17.86 10.07
N ALA A 302 0.71 -17.36 10.78
CA ALA A 302 0.64 -17.11 12.21
C ALA A 302 -0.15 -15.83 12.54
N ALA A 303 0.05 -14.77 11.76
CA ALA A 303 -0.65 -13.49 11.92
C ALA A 303 -2.15 -13.64 11.64
N VAL A 304 -2.51 -14.31 10.54
CA VAL A 304 -3.90 -14.70 10.21
C VAL A 304 -4.50 -15.56 11.33
N LEU A 305 -3.77 -16.56 11.85
CA LEU A 305 -4.25 -17.35 12.97
C LEU A 305 -4.49 -16.52 14.24
N ASN A 306 -3.63 -15.55 14.55
CA ASN A 306 -3.82 -14.65 15.70
C ASN A 306 -5.07 -13.78 15.54
N MET A 307 -5.30 -13.23 14.34
CA MET A 307 -6.49 -12.44 14.02
C MET A 307 -7.77 -13.28 14.09
N PHE A 308 -7.75 -14.52 13.59
CA PHE A 308 -8.86 -15.46 13.73
C PHE A 308 -9.14 -15.79 15.21
N LYS A 309 -8.10 -16.09 16.01
CA LYS A 309 -8.26 -16.42 17.45
C LYS A 309 -8.81 -15.28 18.30
N ARG A 310 -8.61 -14.02 17.91
CA ARG A 310 -9.12 -12.84 18.64
C ARG A 310 -10.41 -12.24 18.07
N SER A 311 -10.86 -12.65 16.89
CA SER A 311 -12.04 -12.10 16.20
C SER A 311 -13.30 -12.05 17.09
N VAL A 312 -13.63 -13.16 17.75
CA VAL A 312 -14.83 -13.27 18.61
C VAL A 312 -14.72 -12.37 19.85
N SER A 313 -13.57 -12.32 20.52
CA SER A 313 -13.39 -11.53 21.75
C SER A 313 -13.10 -10.06 21.52
N LYS A 314 -12.55 -9.69 20.35
CA LYS A 314 -12.24 -8.30 19.96
C LYS A 314 -13.41 -7.61 19.26
N TYR A 315 -14.21 -8.36 18.48
CA TYR A 315 -15.24 -7.79 17.61
C TYR A 315 -16.59 -8.55 17.57
N GLY A 316 -16.71 -9.73 18.20
CA GLY A 316 -17.96 -10.51 18.20
C GLY A 316 -18.29 -11.26 16.89
N VAL A 317 -17.30 -11.44 16.00
CA VAL A 317 -17.50 -12.07 14.67
C VAL A 317 -16.71 -13.37 14.50
N TYR A 318 -17.16 -14.21 13.57
CA TYR A 318 -16.49 -15.44 13.15
C TYR A 318 -16.05 -15.32 11.70
N TYR A 319 -14.76 -15.50 11.40
CA TYR A 319 -14.28 -15.59 10.02
C TYR A 319 -14.50 -17.01 9.47
N THR A 320 -15.71 -17.33 9.02
CA THR A 320 -16.10 -18.70 8.62
C THR A 320 -15.55 -19.11 7.25
N LYS A 321 -15.13 -18.15 6.42
CA LYS A 321 -14.51 -18.40 5.12
C LYS A 321 -13.24 -17.56 4.95
N TYR A 322 -12.17 -18.20 4.49
CA TYR A 322 -10.89 -17.55 4.21
C TYR A 322 -10.62 -17.51 2.71
N VAL A 323 -10.46 -16.31 2.14
CA VAL A 323 -9.90 -16.07 0.82
C VAL A 323 -8.42 -15.76 1.00
N GLY A 324 -7.56 -16.45 0.25
CA GLY A 324 -6.12 -16.19 0.18
C GLY A 324 -5.53 -16.86 -1.05
N ASP A 325 -4.21 -16.76 -1.24
CA ASP A 325 -3.54 -17.27 -2.43
C ASP A 325 -3.70 -18.80 -2.58
N GLY A 326 -3.31 -19.35 -3.73
CA GLY A 326 -3.27 -20.79 -3.99
C GLY A 326 -2.51 -21.58 -2.92
N ASP A 327 -1.53 -20.95 -2.25
CA ASP A 327 -0.88 -21.47 -1.05
C ASP A 327 -1.87 -22.09 -0.03
N SER A 328 -1.56 -23.29 0.44
CA SER A 328 -2.42 -24.00 1.41
C SER A 328 -1.96 -23.85 2.86
N LYS A 329 -0.76 -23.31 3.15
CA LYS A 329 -0.18 -23.27 4.50
C LYS A 329 -1.08 -22.52 5.48
N THR A 330 -1.56 -21.34 5.12
CA THR A 330 -2.39 -20.50 5.99
C THR A 330 -3.74 -21.17 6.29
N HIS A 331 -4.42 -21.69 5.27
CA HIS A 331 -5.65 -22.46 5.48
C HIS A 331 -5.41 -23.75 6.30
N ASN A 332 -4.36 -24.52 6.00
CA ASN A 332 -4.00 -25.73 6.73
C ASN A 332 -3.72 -25.42 8.21
N ILE A 333 -3.11 -24.27 8.51
CA ILE A 333 -2.86 -23.81 9.88
C ILE A 333 -4.16 -23.41 10.60
N LEU A 334 -5.09 -22.73 9.91
CA LEU A 334 -6.43 -22.44 10.44
C LEU A 334 -7.20 -23.74 10.76
N THR A 335 -7.32 -24.65 9.78
CA THR A 335 -8.02 -25.93 9.92
C THR A 335 -7.39 -26.81 11.02
N LYS A 336 -6.06 -26.86 11.12
CA LYS A 336 -5.35 -27.61 12.18
C LYS A 336 -5.53 -27.01 13.58
N ASN A 337 -5.72 -25.70 13.70
CA ASN A 337 -5.86 -25.03 14.99
C ASN A 337 -7.31 -24.88 15.46
N ALA A 338 -8.30 -25.08 14.57
CA ALA A 338 -9.73 -24.93 14.84
C ALA A 338 -10.05 -23.70 15.72
N PRO A 339 -9.87 -22.46 15.21
CA PRO A 339 -10.02 -21.23 16.01
C PRO A 339 -11.42 -21.03 16.59
N TYR A 340 -12.42 -21.76 16.10
CA TYR A 340 -13.80 -21.79 16.58
C TYR A 340 -14.22 -23.26 16.72
N THR A 341 -14.88 -23.62 17.84
CA THR A 341 -15.24 -25.01 18.15
C THR A 341 -16.15 -25.64 17.08
N ASP A 342 -17.24 -24.95 16.75
CA ASP A 342 -18.35 -25.50 15.95
C ASP A 342 -18.45 -24.89 14.55
N LYS A 343 -17.45 -24.07 14.14
CA LYS A 343 -17.44 -23.36 12.85
C LYS A 343 -16.13 -23.62 12.09
N PRO A 344 -16.04 -24.72 11.32
CA PRO A 344 -14.84 -25.02 10.52
C PRO A 344 -14.64 -23.97 9.41
N VAL A 345 -13.45 -23.40 9.33
CA VAL A 345 -13.10 -22.38 8.32
C VAL A 345 -13.03 -23.03 6.94
N GLN A 346 -13.79 -22.50 5.98
CA GLN A 346 -13.79 -22.99 4.59
C GLN A 346 -12.74 -22.24 3.75
N LYS A 347 -11.97 -22.93 2.88
CA LYS A 347 -11.12 -22.25 1.88
C LYS A 347 -11.98 -21.79 0.70
N VAL A 348 -11.95 -20.48 0.45
CA VAL A 348 -12.36 -19.85 -0.80
C VAL A 348 -11.09 -19.58 -1.60
N GLU A 349 -11.16 -19.71 -2.93
CA GLU A 349 -10.02 -19.61 -3.83
C GLU A 349 -10.08 -18.28 -4.58
N ASP A 350 -8.97 -17.53 -4.63
CA ASP A 350 -8.88 -16.26 -5.37
C ASP A 350 -9.25 -16.47 -6.85
N LEU A 351 -10.17 -15.67 -7.37
CA LEU A 351 -10.66 -15.77 -8.74
C LEU A 351 -9.55 -15.60 -9.79
N ASN A 352 -8.59 -14.71 -9.55
CA ASN A 352 -7.53 -14.46 -10.50
C ASN A 352 -6.55 -15.65 -10.54
N HIS A 353 -6.20 -16.24 -9.39
CA HIS A 353 -5.43 -17.48 -9.27
C HIS A 353 -6.18 -18.66 -9.89
N PHE A 354 -7.47 -18.82 -9.59
CA PHE A 354 -8.31 -19.88 -10.16
C PHE A 354 -8.39 -19.78 -11.69
N SER A 355 -8.52 -18.56 -12.24
CA SER A 355 -8.43 -18.35 -13.70
C SER A 355 -7.04 -18.68 -14.26
N LYS A 356 -5.96 -18.34 -13.54
CA LYS A 356 -4.58 -18.71 -13.94
C LYS A 356 -4.38 -20.23 -14.00
N ARG A 357 -5.15 -21.03 -13.23
CA ARG A 357 -5.16 -22.51 -13.36
C ARG A 357 -5.67 -22.97 -14.74
N MET A 358 -6.67 -22.31 -15.32
CA MET A 358 -7.15 -22.60 -16.68
C MET A 358 -6.02 -22.38 -17.71
N LYS A 359 -5.34 -21.22 -17.67
CA LYS A 359 -4.16 -20.95 -18.52
C LYS A 359 -3.06 -22.00 -18.31
N ARG A 360 -2.62 -22.23 -17.06
CA ARG A 360 -1.54 -23.18 -16.72
C ARG A 360 -1.85 -24.62 -17.17
N GLY A 361 -3.09 -25.07 -17.07
CA GLY A 361 -3.53 -26.38 -17.56
C GLY A 361 -3.45 -26.47 -19.09
N LEU A 362 -4.06 -25.52 -19.79
CA LEU A 362 -4.06 -25.49 -21.26
C LEU A 362 -2.64 -25.34 -21.83
N ASP A 363 -1.79 -24.48 -21.25
CA ASP A 363 -0.39 -24.32 -21.66
C ASP A 363 0.48 -25.55 -21.36
N THR A 364 0.09 -26.37 -20.36
CA THR A 364 0.73 -27.66 -20.11
C THR A 364 0.40 -28.68 -21.19
N ILE A 365 -0.86 -28.77 -21.61
CA ILE A 365 -1.26 -29.61 -22.75
C ILE A 365 -0.60 -29.11 -24.04
N ARG A 366 -0.50 -27.78 -24.26
CA ARG A 366 0.25 -27.20 -25.40
C ARG A 366 1.72 -27.63 -25.42
N ARG A 367 2.35 -27.79 -24.27
CA ARG A 367 3.74 -28.27 -24.13
C ARG A 367 3.84 -29.78 -24.38
N GLU A 368 2.95 -30.58 -23.80
CA GLU A 368 2.94 -32.05 -23.90
C GLU A 368 2.56 -32.59 -25.29
N TYR A 369 1.71 -31.86 -26.01
CA TYR A 369 1.24 -32.20 -27.36
C TYR A 369 1.81 -31.29 -28.46
N GLY A 370 2.67 -30.32 -28.12
CA GLY A 370 3.19 -29.33 -29.06
C GLY A 370 3.94 -29.91 -30.26
N ARG A 371 4.68 -31.01 -30.04
CA ARG A 371 5.39 -31.78 -31.07
C ARG A 371 4.65 -33.03 -31.56
N LYS A 372 3.56 -33.43 -30.89
CA LYS A 372 2.78 -34.63 -31.22
C LYS A 372 1.74 -34.28 -32.29
N LYS A 373 1.47 -35.20 -33.23
CA LYS A 373 0.27 -35.12 -34.06
C LYS A 373 -0.93 -35.66 -33.26
N LEU A 374 -2.06 -34.98 -33.38
CA LEU A 374 -3.36 -35.51 -32.94
C LEU A 374 -3.95 -36.39 -34.05
N SER A 375 -5.13 -36.98 -33.82
CA SER A 375 -5.78 -37.89 -34.78
C SER A 375 -6.19 -37.26 -36.11
N ASP A 376 -6.08 -35.94 -36.27
CA ASP A 376 -6.24 -35.21 -37.54
C ASP A 376 -4.90 -34.88 -38.25
N GLY A 377 -3.81 -35.55 -37.85
CA GLY A 377 -2.47 -35.39 -38.43
C GLY A 377 -1.79 -34.05 -38.12
N LYS A 378 -2.42 -33.18 -37.33
CA LYS A 378 -1.97 -31.80 -37.03
C LYS A 378 -1.56 -31.69 -35.56
N THR A 379 -0.65 -30.77 -35.24
CA THR A 379 -0.23 -30.51 -33.85
C THR A 379 -1.35 -29.83 -33.05
N ILE A 380 -1.21 -29.68 -31.73
CA ILE A 380 -2.25 -29.03 -30.91
C ILE A 380 -2.36 -27.51 -31.11
N GLY A 381 -1.26 -26.85 -31.47
CA GLY A 381 -1.20 -25.41 -31.75
C GLY A 381 -1.42 -25.06 -33.23
N GLY A 382 -1.37 -23.76 -33.53
CA GLY A 382 -1.53 -23.21 -34.89
C GLY A 382 -2.81 -22.38 -35.07
N LYS A 383 -3.04 -21.88 -36.29
CA LYS A 383 -4.24 -21.13 -36.68
C LYS A 383 -5.49 -22.00 -36.48
N ASN A 384 -6.55 -21.43 -35.90
CA ASN A 384 -7.82 -22.08 -35.56
C ASN A 384 -7.67 -23.34 -34.66
N ARG A 385 -6.64 -23.37 -33.80
CA ARG A 385 -6.34 -24.45 -32.83
C ARG A 385 -5.96 -23.83 -31.48
N LEU A 386 -5.31 -24.57 -30.58
CA LEU A 386 -4.96 -24.10 -29.23
C LEU A 386 -3.72 -23.16 -29.26
N SER A 387 -3.92 -21.96 -29.82
CA SER A 387 -2.92 -20.88 -29.81
C SER A 387 -2.79 -20.23 -28.43
N ALA A 388 -1.73 -19.48 -28.19
CA ALA A 388 -1.56 -18.71 -26.95
C ALA A 388 -2.72 -17.72 -26.74
N GLN A 389 -3.16 -17.06 -27.81
CA GLN A 389 -4.31 -16.15 -27.79
C GLN A 389 -5.62 -16.88 -27.46
N THR A 390 -5.80 -18.11 -27.97
CA THR A 390 -6.95 -18.96 -27.63
C THR A 390 -6.96 -19.33 -26.14
N VAL A 391 -5.79 -19.65 -25.56
CA VAL A 391 -5.67 -19.92 -24.11
C VAL A 391 -6.00 -18.69 -23.28
N LEU A 392 -5.47 -17.52 -23.66
CA LEU A 392 -5.76 -16.26 -22.98
C LEU A 392 -7.25 -15.90 -23.05
N GLN A 393 -7.87 -16.04 -24.22
CA GLN A 393 -9.32 -15.85 -24.40
C GLN A 393 -10.14 -16.80 -23.52
N LEU A 394 -9.79 -18.09 -23.44
CA LEU A 394 -10.46 -19.06 -22.57
C LEU A 394 -10.31 -18.69 -21.08
N GLN A 395 -9.11 -18.29 -20.63
CA GLN A 395 -8.91 -17.78 -19.26
C GLN A 395 -9.80 -16.56 -18.97
N MET A 396 -9.77 -15.55 -19.85
CA MET A 396 -10.50 -14.30 -19.65
C MET A 396 -12.03 -14.51 -19.66
N THR A 397 -12.51 -15.41 -20.53
CA THR A 397 -13.93 -15.79 -20.59
C THR A 397 -14.34 -16.51 -19.31
N PHE A 398 -13.56 -17.49 -18.85
CA PHE A 398 -13.80 -18.22 -17.59
C PHE A 398 -13.85 -17.28 -16.39
N ALA A 399 -12.92 -16.32 -16.30
CA ALA A 399 -12.93 -15.29 -15.26
C ALA A 399 -14.14 -14.33 -15.34
N SER A 400 -14.59 -13.95 -16.54
CA SER A 400 -15.80 -13.12 -16.73
C SER A 400 -17.06 -13.89 -16.35
N THR A 401 -17.16 -15.17 -16.73
CA THR A 401 -18.26 -16.07 -16.36
C THR A 401 -18.42 -16.20 -14.85
N ILE A 402 -17.33 -16.39 -14.09
CA ILE A 402 -17.40 -16.48 -12.62
C ILE A 402 -17.90 -15.17 -11.99
N ARG A 403 -17.47 -13.99 -12.50
CA ARG A 403 -17.97 -12.69 -12.01
C ARG A 403 -19.46 -12.48 -12.29
N LYS A 404 -19.95 -12.96 -13.45
CA LYS A 404 -21.35 -12.86 -13.86
C LYS A 404 -22.27 -13.79 -13.07
N CYS A 405 -21.83 -15.02 -12.82
CA CYS A 405 -22.61 -16.06 -12.14
C CYS A 405 -22.29 -16.10 -10.63
N LYS A 406 -21.95 -14.95 -10.04
CA LYS A 406 -21.58 -14.91 -8.62
C LYS A 406 -22.77 -15.26 -7.73
N HIS A 407 -22.49 -15.99 -6.66
CA HIS A 407 -23.45 -16.54 -5.69
C HIS A 407 -24.43 -17.61 -6.23
N ASP A 408 -24.44 -17.91 -7.54
CA ASP A 408 -25.23 -19.00 -8.14
C ASP A 408 -24.31 -20.11 -8.69
N LEU A 409 -24.21 -21.21 -7.95
CA LEU A 409 -23.36 -22.35 -8.32
C LEU A 409 -23.92 -23.17 -9.51
N ASP A 410 -25.24 -23.21 -9.69
CA ASP A 410 -25.88 -23.99 -10.76
C ASP A 410 -25.76 -23.28 -12.11
N LEU A 411 -26.00 -21.97 -12.13
CA LEU A 411 -25.75 -21.12 -13.28
C LEU A 411 -24.25 -21.10 -13.61
N LEU A 412 -23.37 -20.96 -12.59
CA LEU A 412 -21.92 -21.00 -12.81
C LEU A 412 -21.46 -22.33 -13.40
N HIS A 413 -21.96 -23.48 -12.92
CA HIS A 413 -21.64 -24.79 -13.48
C HIS A 413 -22.06 -24.88 -14.96
N LYS A 414 -23.31 -24.51 -15.28
CA LYS A 414 -23.82 -24.48 -16.67
C LYS A 414 -22.96 -23.56 -17.55
N ARG A 415 -22.77 -22.30 -17.14
CA ARG A 415 -22.08 -21.26 -17.91
C ARG A 415 -20.57 -21.51 -18.07
N SER A 416 -19.90 -22.16 -17.12
CA SER A 416 -18.51 -22.61 -17.28
C SER A 416 -18.39 -23.71 -18.34
N TRP A 417 -19.30 -24.69 -18.33
CA TRP A 417 -19.36 -25.72 -19.38
C TRP A 417 -19.74 -25.16 -20.75
N ALA A 418 -20.59 -24.12 -20.80
CA ALA A 418 -20.96 -23.44 -22.04
C ALA A 418 -19.75 -22.88 -22.81
N ILE A 419 -18.64 -22.56 -22.14
CA ILE A 419 -17.39 -22.11 -22.77
C ILE A 419 -16.76 -23.25 -23.60
N PHE A 420 -16.78 -24.48 -23.09
CA PHE A 420 -16.31 -25.66 -23.82
C PHE A 420 -17.24 -25.97 -25.00
N TRP A 421 -18.56 -25.99 -24.76
CA TRP A 421 -19.54 -26.28 -25.80
C TRP A 421 -19.56 -25.22 -26.92
N HIS A 422 -19.34 -23.94 -26.63
CA HIS A 422 -19.08 -22.90 -27.63
C HIS A 422 -17.87 -23.15 -28.54
N LYS A 423 -16.89 -23.94 -28.09
CA LYS A 423 -15.76 -24.39 -28.92
C LYS A 423 -16.03 -25.73 -29.60
N TYR A 424 -17.09 -26.42 -29.22
CA TYR A 424 -17.55 -27.69 -29.78
C TYR A 424 -18.60 -27.51 -30.88
N SER A 425 -19.48 -26.49 -30.80
CA SER A 425 -20.53 -26.25 -31.80
C SER A 425 -20.00 -26.18 -33.24
N THR A 426 -20.70 -26.82 -34.16
CA THR A 426 -20.60 -26.58 -35.61
C THR A 426 -21.98 -26.20 -36.17
N ASN A 427 -22.06 -25.90 -37.47
CA ASN A 427 -23.34 -25.60 -38.11
C ASN A 427 -24.26 -26.84 -38.13
N ASP A 428 -23.70 -28.04 -38.18
CA ASP A 428 -24.39 -29.34 -38.20
C ASP A 428 -24.67 -29.90 -36.79
N ASP A 429 -23.94 -29.43 -35.77
CA ASP A 429 -24.00 -29.86 -34.37
C ASP A 429 -23.90 -28.62 -33.46
N PRO A 430 -24.94 -27.74 -33.41
CA PRO A 430 -24.93 -26.52 -32.60
C PRO A 430 -25.27 -26.83 -31.14
N ARG A 431 -24.35 -26.56 -30.21
CA ARG A 431 -24.44 -26.98 -28.79
C ARG A 431 -24.44 -25.78 -27.85
N HIS A 432 -25.63 -25.20 -27.66
CA HIS A 432 -25.84 -23.94 -26.95
C HIS A 432 -26.78 -24.04 -25.74
N ASP A 433 -27.06 -25.25 -25.28
CA ASP A 433 -28.04 -25.57 -24.21
C ASP A 433 -27.77 -24.88 -22.87
N PHE A 434 -26.50 -24.54 -22.61
CA PHE A 434 -26.05 -23.89 -21.36
C PHE A 434 -25.76 -22.38 -21.52
N CYS A 435 -26.14 -21.78 -22.66
CA CYS A 435 -25.79 -20.41 -23.03
C CYS A 435 -26.91 -19.40 -22.71
N SER A 436 -26.66 -18.11 -22.96
CA SER A 436 -27.71 -17.07 -23.04
C SER A 436 -27.46 -16.19 -24.25
N ASP A 437 -28.55 -15.70 -24.82
CA ASP A 437 -28.59 -14.70 -25.89
C ASP A 437 -27.94 -13.36 -25.50
N GLU A 438 -27.60 -13.11 -24.23
CA GLU A 438 -26.76 -11.96 -23.84
C GLU A 438 -25.37 -11.99 -24.50
N TRP A 439 -24.75 -13.18 -24.59
CA TRP A 439 -23.36 -13.38 -25.01
C TRP A 439 -23.18 -14.39 -26.14
N CYS A 440 -24.17 -15.23 -26.40
CA CYS A 440 -24.11 -16.24 -27.46
C CYS A 440 -24.57 -15.65 -28.80
N GLY A 441 -23.65 -15.57 -29.76
CA GLY A 441 -23.96 -15.11 -31.12
C GLY A 441 -25.02 -15.96 -31.80
N TYR A 442 -24.93 -17.29 -31.67
CA TYR A 442 -25.94 -18.22 -32.21
C TYR A 442 -27.35 -17.94 -31.66
N LEU A 443 -27.50 -17.83 -30.34
CA LEU A 443 -28.82 -17.57 -29.73
C LEU A 443 -29.35 -16.17 -30.05
N LYS A 444 -28.49 -15.16 -30.25
CA LYS A 444 -28.91 -13.86 -30.80
C LYS A 444 -29.44 -14.02 -32.22
N SER A 445 -28.64 -14.61 -33.12
CA SER A 445 -29.03 -14.86 -34.51
C SER A 445 -30.36 -15.63 -34.63
N VAL A 446 -30.55 -16.69 -33.82
CA VAL A 446 -31.81 -17.46 -33.79
C VAL A 446 -33.01 -16.61 -33.32
N ARG A 447 -32.83 -15.79 -32.27
CA ARG A 447 -33.87 -14.87 -31.76
C ARG A 447 -34.18 -13.74 -32.75
N ASP A 448 -33.15 -13.23 -33.43
CA ASP A 448 -33.21 -12.05 -34.30
C ASP A 448 -33.49 -12.41 -35.78
N GLY A 449 -33.64 -13.71 -36.10
CA GLY A 449 -34.00 -14.20 -37.44
C GLY A 449 -32.86 -14.30 -38.47
N PHE A 450 -31.60 -14.20 -38.03
CA PHE A 450 -30.42 -14.18 -38.91
C PHE A 450 -29.68 -15.53 -38.96
N PRO A 451 -28.96 -15.84 -40.06
CA PRO A 451 -28.02 -16.97 -40.07
C PRO A 451 -26.85 -16.74 -39.10
N TYR A 452 -26.19 -17.83 -38.70
CA TYR A 452 -24.98 -17.82 -37.87
C TYR A 452 -23.99 -18.88 -38.35
N ASP A 453 -22.70 -18.54 -38.38
CA ASP A 453 -21.64 -19.47 -38.77
C ASP A 453 -20.63 -19.71 -37.64
N HIS A 454 -20.48 -20.98 -37.26
CA HIS A 454 -19.59 -21.43 -36.20
C HIS A 454 -18.12 -21.58 -36.64
N THR A 455 -17.80 -21.57 -37.96
CA THR A 455 -16.43 -21.85 -38.45
C THR A 455 -15.36 -20.94 -37.86
N SER A 456 -15.73 -19.69 -37.57
CA SER A 456 -14.84 -18.66 -37.01
C SER A 456 -14.48 -18.88 -35.54
N HIS A 457 -15.16 -19.79 -34.83
CA HIS A 457 -15.06 -19.93 -33.38
C HIS A 457 -14.79 -21.36 -32.89
N ALA A 458 -15.20 -22.38 -33.63
CA ALA A 458 -15.02 -23.79 -33.27
C ALA A 458 -13.53 -24.20 -33.14
N LEU A 459 -13.27 -25.24 -32.34
CA LEU A 459 -11.98 -25.93 -32.28
C LEU A 459 -12.12 -27.37 -32.82
N PRO A 460 -11.09 -27.93 -33.47
CA PRO A 460 -11.14 -29.31 -33.96
C PRO A 460 -11.39 -30.33 -32.84
N ARG A 461 -12.24 -31.33 -33.08
CA ARG A 461 -12.58 -32.42 -32.12
C ARG A 461 -11.34 -33.02 -31.42
N PRO A 462 -10.18 -33.27 -32.07
CA PRO A 462 -8.99 -33.79 -31.37
C PRO A 462 -8.38 -32.79 -30.37
N VAL A 463 -8.47 -31.48 -30.63
CA VAL A 463 -8.01 -30.42 -29.71
C VAL A 463 -8.97 -30.31 -28.52
N LEU A 464 -10.28 -30.38 -28.76
CA LEU A 464 -11.31 -30.39 -27.72
C LEU A 464 -11.13 -31.58 -26.77
N ASN A 465 -10.92 -32.78 -27.31
CA ASN A 465 -10.68 -33.99 -26.51
C ASN A 465 -9.42 -33.85 -25.63
N ALA A 466 -8.35 -33.22 -26.15
CA ALA A 466 -7.13 -32.98 -25.39
C ALA A 466 -7.32 -31.96 -24.24
N ILE A 467 -8.16 -30.94 -24.40
CA ILE A 467 -8.39 -29.91 -23.37
C ILE A 467 -9.52 -30.23 -22.38
N LYS A 468 -10.42 -31.17 -22.71
CA LYS A 468 -11.57 -31.51 -21.86
C LYS A 468 -11.18 -31.81 -20.40
N PRO A 469 -10.08 -32.54 -20.06
CA PRO A 469 -9.69 -32.79 -18.67
C PRO A 469 -9.46 -31.54 -17.80
N VAL A 470 -9.04 -30.41 -18.40
CA VAL A 470 -8.90 -29.14 -17.69
C VAL A 470 -10.28 -28.55 -17.36
N PHE A 471 -11.24 -28.70 -18.27
CA PHE A 471 -12.64 -28.32 -18.01
C PHE A 471 -13.29 -29.25 -16.98
N ASP A 472 -13.07 -30.57 -17.05
CA ASP A 472 -13.57 -31.51 -16.02
C ASP A 472 -13.06 -31.15 -14.61
N SER A 473 -11.78 -30.81 -14.48
CA SER A 473 -11.17 -30.46 -13.18
C SER A 473 -11.60 -29.09 -12.62
N LEU A 474 -11.74 -28.08 -13.49
CA LEU A 474 -12.03 -26.70 -13.07
C LEU A 474 -13.52 -26.35 -13.10
N CYS A 475 -14.34 -27.06 -13.88
CA CYS A 475 -15.79 -26.84 -13.96
C CYS A 475 -16.58 -27.81 -13.06
N SER A 476 -15.93 -28.65 -12.26
CA SER A 476 -16.59 -29.47 -11.24
C SER A 476 -17.31 -28.61 -10.20
N ARG A 477 -18.38 -29.12 -9.59
CA ARG A 477 -19.15 -28.39 -8.57
C ARG A 477 -18.28 -28.01 -7.36
N GLU A 478 -17.38 -28.89 -6.95
CA GLU A 478 -16.46 -28.71 -5.81
C GLU A 478 -15.40 -27.64 -6.12
N SER A 479 -14.95 -27.56 -7.37
CA SER A 479 -14.04 -26.49 -7.83
C SER A 479 -14.75 -25.15 -7.94
N LEU A 480 -15.94 -25.10 -8.54
CA LEU A 480 -16.70 -23.88 -8.71
C LEU A 480 -17.24 -23.33 -7.38
N ALA A 481 -17.61 -24.19 -6.42
CA ALA A 481 -18.05 -23.77 -5.08
C ALA A 481 -16.99 -22.97 -4.31
N ARG A 482 -15.69 -23.20 -4.56
CA ARG A 482 -14.61 -22.41 -3.94
C ARG A 482 -14.44 -21.01 -4.56
N VAL A 483 -15.00 -20.73 -5.73
CA VAL A 483 -14.82 -19.46 -6.45
C VAL A 483 -16.14 -18.72 -6.73
N VAL A 484 -17.30 -19.32 -6.40
CA VAL A 484 -18.64 -18.79 -6.69
C VAL A 484 -18.91 -17.38 -6.11
N ASN A 485 -18.15 -16.92 -5.11
CA ASN A 485 -18.25 -15.54 -4.60
C ASN A 485 -17.50 -14.51 -5.45
N ALA A 486 -16.76 -14.94 -6.48
CA ALA A 486 -15.91 -14.11 -7.34
C ALA A 486 -14.85 -13.24 -6.61
N SER A 487 -14.52 -13.61 -5.37
CA SER A 487 -13.58 -12.91 -4.48
C SER A 487 -12.17 -12.78 -5.06
N THR A 488 -11.49 -11.68 -4.77
CA THR A 488 -10.09 -11.45 -5.17
C THR A 488 -9.24 -10.87 -4.04
N GLN A 489 -7.93 -11.16 -4.03
CA GLN A 489 -6.95 -10.55 -3.13
C GLN A 489 -6.45 -9.17 -3.61
N ASN A 490 -6.87 -8.68 -4.78
CA ASN A 490 -6.54 -7.33 -5.27
C ASN A 490 -6.67 -6.20 -4.21
N PRO A 491 -7.64 -6.21 -3.27
CA PRO A 491 -7.73 -5.21 -2.21
C PRO A 491 -6.56 -5.24 -1.23
N ASN A 492 -5.98 -6.43 -0.95
CA ASN A 492 -4.76 -6.54 -0.15
C ASN A 492 -3.58 -5.89 -0.86
N GLU A 493 -3.38 -6.12 -2.16
CA GLU A 493 -2.28 -5.50 -2.91
C GLU A 493 -2.42 -3.96 -3.01
N ALA A 494 -3.66 -3.45 -3.07
CA ALA A 494 -3.92 -2.01 -2.94
C ALA A 494 -3.56 -1.48 -1.54
N PHE A 495 -3.95 -2.20 -0.47
CA PHE A 495 -3.58 -1.88 0.90
C PHE A 495 -2.05 -1.94 1.13
N HIS A 496 -1.40 -2.99 0.65
CA HIS A 496 0.05 -3.17 0.70
C HIS A 496 0.79 -2.02 0.00
N SER A 497 0.27 -1.53 -1.12
CA SER A 497 0.85 -0.40 -1.86
C SER A 497 0.87 0.88 -1.01
N LEU A 498 -0.15 1.14 -0.19
CA LEU A 498 -0.13 2.23 0.79
C LEU A 498 0.93 2.02 1.89
N VAL A 499 1.07 0.79 2.40
CA VAL A 499 2.13 0.48 3.37
C VAL A 499 3.52 0.70 2.75
N TRP A 500 3.74 0.29 1.50
CA TRP A 500 5.04 0.41 0.84
C TRP A 500 5.37 1.83 0.40
N LEU A 501 4.38 2.72 0.21
CA LEU A 501 4.59 4.17 0.07
C LEU A 501 5.23 4.76 1.33
N MET A 502 4.72 4.40 2.51
CA MET A 502 5.19 4.91 3.81
C MET A 502 6.38 4.12 4.39
N SER A 503 6.58 2.88 3.95
CA SER A 503 7.71 2.01 4.32
C SER A 503 8.29 1.28 3.08
N PRO A 504 9.04 1.99 2.21
CA PRO A 504 9.55 1.43 0.95
C PRO A 504 10.45 0.20 1.12
N LYS A 505 10.22 -0.83 0.30
CA LYS A 505 10.91 -2.14 0.38
C LYS A 505 12.44 -2.08 0.27
N HIS A 506 12.99 -1.01 -0.31
CA HIS A 506 14.43 -0.79 -0.49
C HIS A 506 15.10 -0.08 0.69
N LYS A 507 14.34 0.48 1.66
CA LYS A 507 14.88 1.14 2.85
C LYS A 507 14.74 0.21 4.05
N ALA A 508 15.79 -0.04 4.81
CA ALA A 508 15.66 -0.71 6.11
C ALA A 508 14.76 0.12 7.03
N SER A 509 13.88 -0.54 7.80
CA SER A 509 12.93 0.13 8.71
C SER A 509 12.98 -0.44 10.12
N SER A 510 12.86 0.42 11.12
CA SER A 510 12.63 -0.04 12.50
C SER A 510 11.25 -0.70 12.62
N GLY A 511 11.08 -1.58 13.61
CA GLY A 511 9.78 -2.21 13.86
C GLY A 511 8.68 -1.20 14.18
N ALA A 512 9.01 -0.13 14.93
CA ALA A 512 8.07 0.96 15.23
C ALA A 512 7.65 1.71 13.96
N THR A 513 8.62 2.09 13.12
CA THR A 513 8.38 2.74 11.81
C THR A 513 7.48 1.90 10.90
N PHE A 514 7.74 0.59 10.82
CA PHE A 514 6.94 -0.32 10.01
C PHE A 514 5.50 -0.46 10.55
N GLU A 515 5.32 -0.51 11.87
CA GLU A 515 3.98 -0.57 12.47
C GLU A 515 3.22 0.78 12.36
N ILE A 516 3.90 1.92 12.41
CA ILE A 516 3.31 3.24 12.08
C ILE A 516 2.79 3.24 10.65
N ALA A 517 3.60 2.80 9.67
CA ALA A 517 3.19 2.72 8.27
C ALA A 517 1.99 1.76 8.07
N CYS A 518 1.94 0.64 8.80
CA CYS A 518 0.80 -0.27 8.80
C CYS A 518 -0.49 0.39 9.30
N HIS A 519 -0.45 1.06 10.46
CA HIS A 519 -1.65 1.67 11.05
C HIS A 519 -2.11 2.92 10.31
N LEU A 520 -1.18 3.74 9.77
CA LEU A 520 -1.53 4.84 8.86
C LEU A 520 -2.17 4.31 7.58
N ALA A 521 -1.68 3.21 7.01
CA ALA A 521 -2.29 2.60 5.83
C ALA A 521 -3.72 2.10 6.12
N VAL A 522 -3.97 1.52 7.31
CA VAL A 522 -5.33 1.09 7.72
C VAL A 522 -6.28 2.28 7.76
N ILE A 523 -5.86 3.39 8.36
CA ILE A 523 -6.67 4.62 8.46
C ILE A 523 -6.95 5.19 7.06
N ILE A 524 -5.93 5.31 6.20
CA ILE A 524 -6.08 5.85 4.84
C ILE A 524 -6.95 4.94 3.96
N PHE A 525 -6.85 3.62 4.11
CA PHE A 525 -7.62 2.65 3.32
C PHE A 525 -9.10 2.59 3.75
N ASN A 526 -9.36 2.60 5.06
CA ASN A 526 -10.72 2.47 5.60
C ASN A 526 -11.52 3.78 5.58
N ASP A 527 -10.86 4.92 5.92
CA ASP A 527 -11.50 6.22 6.18
C ASP A 527 -11.05 7.34 5.23
N GLY A 528 -10.09 7.06 4.35
CA GLY A 528 -9.53 8.03 3.41
C GLY A 528 -8.57 9.04 4.04
N TYR A 529 -7.98 9.89 3.19
CA TYR A 529 -7.05 10.94 3.63
C TYR A 529 -7.70 11.99 4.55
N SER A 530 -9.03 12.11 4.52
CA SER A 530 -9.83 12.94 5.45
C SER A 530 -9.53 12.65 6.92
N ALA A 531 -9.36 11.37 7.30
CA ALA A 531 -9.06 10.97 8.68
C ALA A 531 -7.66 11.39 9.15
N LEU A 532 -6.72 11.67 8.24
CA LEU A 532 -5.44 12.27 8.61
C LEU A 532 -5.62 13.72 9.09
N GLY A 533 -6.68 14.42 8.67
CA GLY A 533 -7.01 15.75 9.19
C GLY A 533 -7.29 15.77 10.70
N GLU A 534 -7.97 14.73 11.20
CA GLU A 534 -8.23 14.51 12.64
C GLU A 534 -6.92 14.16 13.39
N ILE A 535 -6.01 13.42 12.74
CA ILE A 535 -4.66 13.16 13.28
C ILE A 535 -3.89 14.47 13.46
N PHE A 536 -3.95 15.39 12.49
CA PHE A 536 -3.34 16.71 12.65
C PHE A 536 -4.03 17.53 13.75
N GLU A 537 -5.35 17.52 13.86
CA GLU A 537 -6.05 18.23 14.95
C GLU A 537 -5.62 17.76 16.34
N VAL A 538 -5.49 16.45 16.56
CA VAL A 538 -5.08 15.92 17.87
C VAL A 538 -3.57 16.13 18.15
N LEU A 539 -2.71 15.96 17.14
CA LEU A 539 -1.25 16.02 17.35
C LEU A 539 -0.65 17.43 17.24
N CYS A 540 -1.32 18.34 16.53
CA CYS A 540 -0.89 19.73 16.31
C CYS A 540 -1.79 20.77 17.01
N GLY A 541 -2.93 20.35 17.56
CA GLY A 541 -3.97 21.24 18.10
C GLY A 541 -4.89 21.88 17.05
N TYR A 542 -4.53 21.82 15.76
CA TYR A 542 -5.35 22.32 14.65
C TYR A 542 -4.97 21.69 13.30
N ARG A 543 -5.93 21.56 12.38
CA ARG A 543 -5.71 20.96 11.05
C ARG A 543 -4.77 21.79 10.19
N GLY A 544 -5.08 23.08 10.01
CA GLY A 544 -4.37 24.01 9.13
C GLY A 544 -4.87 23.96 7.68
N SER A 545 -5.17 25.10 7.07
CA SER A 545 -5.88 25.21 5.78
C SER A 545 -5.17 24.49 4.63
N TYR A 546 -3.84 24.60 4.54
CA TYR A 546 -3.05 23.91 3.50
C TYR A 546 -3.08 22.38 3.69
N THR A 547 -3.10 21.90 4.95
CA THR A 547 -3.26 20.48 5.27
C THR A 547 -4.67 20.01 4.88
N SER A 548 -5.72 20.79 5.16
CA SER A 548 -7.09 20.49 4.71
C SER A 548 -7.16 20.35 3.18
N ARG A 549 -6.70 21.38 2.44
CA ARG A 549 -6.65 21.40 0.97
C ARG A 549 -5.90 20.18 0.40
N ALA A 550 -4.78 19.79 1.01
CA ALA A 550 -4.00 18.61 0.61
C ALA A 550 -4.73 17.27 0.90
N MET A 551 -5.30 17.09 2.09
CA MET A 551 -6.00 15.85 2.44
C MET A 551 -7.26 15.63 1.60
N GLU A 552 -8.00 16.70 1.28
CA GLU A 552 -9.10 16.66 0.33
C GLU A 552 -8.65 16.24 -1.08
N TYR A 553 -7.56 16.82 -1.58
CA TYR A 553 -7.01 16.48 -2.90
C TYR A 553 -6.64 15.00 -2.98
N PHE A 554 -5.88 14.48 -2.00
CA PHE A 554 -5.51 13.06 -1.98
C PHE A 554 -6.73 12.13 -1.86
N ASN A 555 -7.77 12.51 -1.10
CA ASN A 555 -8.99 11.71 -1.02
C ASN A 555 -9.79 11.72 -2.34
N LYS A 556 -9.88 12.88 -3.03
CA LYS A 556 -10.52 13.00 -4.35
C LYS A 556 -9.80 12.15 -5.40
N SER A 557 -8.46 12.18 -5.43
CA SER A 557 -7.65 11.38 -6.35
C SER A 557 -7.72 9.87 -6.05
N ARG A 558 -7.83 9.46 -4.78
CA ARG A 558 -8.11 8.07 -4.38
C ARG A 558 -9.47 7.61 -4.91
N LEU A 559 -10.54 8.35 -4.58
CA LEU A 559 -11.91 8.00 -4.98
C LEU A 559 -12.08 7.96 -6.51
N HIS A 560 -11.42 8.85 -7.26
CA HIS A 560 -11.40 8.77 -8.73
C HIS A 560 -10.73 7.49 -9.25
N THR A 561 -9.63 7.08 -8.62
CA THR A 561 -8.91 5.84 -8.99
C THR A 561 -9.76 4.60 -8.68
N GLU A 562 -10.39 4.55 -7.51
CA GLU A 562 -11.33 3.49 -7.12
C GLU A 562 -12.53 3.40 -8.07
N ALA A 563 -13.14 4.54 -8.42
CA ALA A 563 -14.23 4.59 -9.39
C ALA A 563 -13.79 4.14 -10.80
N LYS A 564 -12.55 4.45 -11.22
CA LYS A 564 -11.96 4.03 -12.50
C LYS A 564 -11.76 2.51 -12.57
N GLU A 565 -11.28 1.90 -11.49
CA GLU A 565 -11.15 0.43 -11.41
C GLU A 565 -12.51 -0.27 -11.28
N PHE A 566 -13.47 0.28 -10.51
CA PHE A 566 -14.83 -0.23 -10.48
C PHE A 566 -15.47 -0.26 -11.88
N ASN A 567 -15.33 0.84 -12.63
CA ASN A 567 -15.77 0.94 -14.03
C ASN A 567 -15.06 -0.06 -14.96
N ARG A 568 -13.77 -0.39 -14.72
CA ARG A 568 -13.06 -1.45 -15.45
C ARG A 568 -13.62 -2.83 -15.11
N HIS A 569 -13.92 -3.09 -13.84
CA HIS A 569 -14.51 -4.34 -13.39
C HIS A 569 -15.94 -4.55 -13.93
N GLU A 570 -16.80 -3.52 -13.92
CA GLU A 570 -18.13 -3.61 -14.57
C GLU A 570 -18.02 -3.82 -16.09
N LYS A 571 -17.11 -3.12 -16.78
CA LYS A 571 -16.89 -3.33 -18.23
C LYS A 571 -16.35 -4.72 -18.56
N ALA A 572 -15.65 -5.39 -17.64
CA ALA A 572 -15.24 -6.79 -17.77
C ALA A 572 -16.36 -7.80 -17.38
N ALA A 573 -17.43 -7.33 -16.72
CA ALA A 573 -18.63 -8.09 -16.38
C ALA A 573 -19.79 -7.85 -17.36
N SER A 574 -19.76 -6.80 -18.19
CA SER A 574 -20.77 -6.53 -19.22
C SER A 574 -20.49 -7.31 -20.53
N PRO A 575 -21.51 -7.65 -21.35
CA PRO A 575 -21.28 -8.19 -22.69
C PRO A 575 -20.64 -7.14 -23.62
N ARG A 576 -19.59 -7.52 -24.37
CA ARG A 576 -19.15 -6.72 -25.52
C ARG A 576 -20.19 -6.85 -26.63
N THR A 577 -20.93 -5.78 -26.90
CA THR A 577 -21.63 -5.59 -28.18
C THR A 577 -20.59 -5.40 -29.28
N THR A 578 -20.39 -6.40 -30.12
CA THR A 578 -19.57 -6.30 -31.33
C THR A 578 -20.34 -5.54 -32.40
N SER A 579 -20.36 -4.21 -32.32
CA SER A 579 -20.73 -3.35 -33.45
C SER A 579 -19.68 -3.50 -34.54
N SER A 580 -20.08 -4.04 -35.69
CA SER A 580 -19.20 -4.34 -36.82
C SER A 580 -18.87 -3.09 -37.64
N ASN A 581 -17.98 -2.25 -37.10
CA ASN A 581 -17.31 -1.23 -37.91
C ASN A 581 -16.06 -1.86 -38.54
N ASN A 582 -16.17 -2.22 -39.82
CA ASN A 582 -15.03 -2.56 -40.65
C ASN A 582 -14.30 -1.27 -41.05
N ASP A 583 -13.32 -0.86 -40.24
CA ASP A 583 -12.29 0.09 -40.67
C ASP A 583 -10.90 -0.57 -40.65
N LYS A 584 -10.00 0.01 -41.44
CA LYS A 584 -8.83 -0.68 -41.95
C LYS A 584 -7.79 -0.98 -40.87
N LYS A 585 -7.00 -2.04 -41.10
CA LYS A 585 -5.80 -2.37 -40.33
C LYS A 585 -4.88 -1.16 -40.22
N ASP A 586 -4.29 -1.00 -39.04
CA ASP A 586 -2.89 -0.62 -38.93
C ASP A 586 -2.18 -1.66 -38.05
N ASP A 587 -1.08 -2.23 -38.53
CA ASP A 587 -0.44 -3.42 -37.94
C ASP A 587 0.70 -3.03 -36.97
N SER A 588 0.38 -2.24 -35.93
CA SER A 588 1.40 -1.80 -34.95
C SER A 588 0.85 -1.57 -33.52
N LEU A 589 0.48 -2.63 -32.80
CA LEU A 589 0.29 -2.58 -31.33
C LEU A 589 0.34 -3.97 -30.67
N VAL A 590 1.54 -4.57 -30.63
CA VAL A 590 1.84 -5.79 -29.87
C VAL A 590 2.80 -5.44 -28.73
N ASP A 591 2.26 -5.18 -27.53
CA ASP A 591 3.08 -5.25 -26.31
C ASP A 591 2.27 -5.40 -25.01
N SER A 592 2.96 -5.72 -23.91
CA SER A 592 2.53 -5.65 -22.50
C SER A 592 1.50 -6.68 -21.96
N VAL A 593 1.61 -7.95 -22.37
CA VAL A 593 1.27 -9.09 -21.47
C VAL A 593 2.42 -10.12 -21.45
N ALA A 594 3.63 -9.62 -21.21
CA ALA A 594 4.79 -10.42 -20.81
C ALA A 594 4.86 -10.52 -19.27
N ASP A 595 5.69 -11.45 -18.77
CA ASP A 595 5.73 -11.80 -17.35
C ASP A 595 6.52 -10.77 -16.51
N ASN A 596 5.88 -10.26 -15.44
CA ASN A 596 6.53 -9.44 -14.40
C ASN A 596 6.86 -10.29 -13.16
N ASP A 597 7.88 -11.14 -13.28
CA ASP A 597 8.83 -11.34 -12.19
C ASP A 597 10.02 -10.41 -12.43
N ASP A 598 10.64 -9.89 -11.37
CA ASP A 598 11.89 -9.11 -11.37
C ASP A 598 12.02 -7.90 -12.34
N GLY A 599 11.19 -6.88 -12.13
CA GLY A 599 11.47 -5.51 -12.56
C GLY A 599 10.81 -4.47 -11.65
N TYR A 600 11.57 -3.51 -11.12
CA TYR A 600 11.02 -2.38 -10.35
C TYR A 600 11.73 -1.09 -10.73
N HIS A 601 11.17 -0.38 -11.71
CA HIS A 601 11.48 1.01 -11.98
C HIS A 601 10.28 1.85 -11.59
N ASP A 602 10.50 2.87 -10.77
CA ASP A 602 9.47 3.84 -10.42
C ASP A 602 9.11 4.67 -11.67
N THR A 603 7.83 4.70 -12.04
CA THR A 603 7.33 5.55 -13.13
C THR A 603 6.44 6.65 -12.57
N PHE A 604 7.07 7.63 -11.91
CA PHE A 604 6.48 8.96 -11.78
C PHE A 604 7.05 9.83 -12.90
N CYS A 605 6.19 10.52 -13.63
CA CYS A 605 6.54 11.13 -14.91
C CYS A 605 7.47 12.33 -14.76
N SER A 606 8.69 12.23 -15.32
CA SER A 606 9.42 13.38 -15.85
C SER A 606 8.90 13.69 -17.25
N THR A 607 8.57 14.95 -17.52
CA THR A 607 8.14 15.41 -18.84
C THR A 607 9.33 15.98 -19.60
N ASP A 608 9.84 15.23 -20.57
CA ASP A 608 10.76 15.73 -21.61
C ASP A 608 10.34 15.11 -22.95
N GLU A 609 9.48 15.82 -23.70
CA GLU A 609 9.22 15.55 -25.12
C GLU A 609 9.91 16.64 -25.94
N THR A 610 11.07 16.33 -26.52
CA THR A 610 11.77 17.22 -27.44
C THR A 610 11.07 17.23 -28.80
N SER A 611 10.05 18.08 -28.96
CA SER A 611 9.43 18.33 -30.25
C SER A 611 10.40 19.13 -31.14
N GLN A 612 10.92 18.51 -32.20
CA GLN A 612 11.59 19.23 -33.28
C GLN A 612 10.60 20.20 -33.94
N ILE A 613 11.04 21.43 -34.19
CA ILE A 613 10.35 22.40 -35.04
C ILE A 613 11.41 22.94 -36.01
N ASP A 614 11.23 22.64 -37.29
CA ASP A 614 12.13 23.12 -38.34
C ASP A 614 11.98 24.62 -38.55
N HIS A 615 13.09 25.33 -38.68
CA HIS A 615 13.15 26.66 -39.28
C HIS A 615 14.39 26.78 -40.20
N PRO A 616 14.33 27.62 -41.26
CA PRO A 616 15.12 27.41 -42.46
C PRO A 616 16.54 27.97 -42.41
N SER A 617 17.34 27.51 -43.37
CA SER A 617 18.66 28.02 -43.74
C SER A 617 18.69 29.52 -44.04
N PHE A 618 19.77 30.19 -43.65
CA PHE A 618 20.52 31.08 -44.53
C PHE A 618 21.99 31.16 -44.06
N ASP A 619 22.91 31.23 -45.01
CA ASP A 619 24.37 31.29 -44.79
C ASP A 619 24.89 32.75 -44.79
N ASP A 620 26.20 32.84 -44.56
CA ASP A 620 27.15 33.91 -44.92
C ASP A 620 27.37 35.14 -44.02
N ASP A 621 28.64 35.56 -44.09
CA ASP A 621 29.31 36.81 -43.74
C ASP A 621 29.36 37.34 -42.28
N ILE A 622 30.40 38.05 -41.81
CA ILE A 622 31.88 38.16 -42.02
C ILE A 622 32.32 39.48 -41.34
N ARG A 623 33.62 39.63 -41.00
CA ARG A 623 34.29 40.85 -40.43
C ARG A 623 33.93 41.14 -38.95
N SER A 624 34.89 41.23 -38.02
CA SER A 624 35.98 42.23 -37.84
C SER A 624 35.46 43.64 -37.51
N SER A 625 36.05 44.42 -36.60
CA SER A 625 37.49 44.63 -36.41
C SER A 625 37.83 45.07 -34.96
N THR A 626 38.83 44.48 -34.29
CA THR A 626 40.25 44.91 -34.12
C THR A 626 40.51 45.92 -32.98
N ASP A 627 41.78 45.93 -32.55
CA ASP A 627 42.51 46.98 -31.79
C ASP A 627 42.11 47.13 -30.29
N ASP A 628 42.97 46.90 -29.28
CA ASP A 628 44.38 47.23 -28.97
C ASP A 628 44.45 48.36 -27.90
N GLN A 629 45.43 48.45 -26.98
CA GLN A 629 46.71 47.73 -26.84
C GLN A 629 47.23 47.76 -25.37
N SER A 630 47.97 46.71 -24.98
CA SER A 630 49.16 46.68 -24.07
C SER A 630 49.15 47.39 -22.68
N THR A 631 50.04 47.17 -21.70
CA THR A 631 51.18 46.26 -21.35
C THR A 631 51.00 45.88 -19.85
N SER A 632 51.65 44.91 -19.19
CA SER A 632 52.55 43.75 -19.44
C SER A 632 52.44 42.84 -18.17
N SER A 633 53.27 41.87 -17.79
CA SER A 633 54.58 41.30 -18.23
C SER A 633 54.74 39.87 -17.66
N ASP A 634 55.52 39.04 -18.36
CA ASP A 634 56.72 38.27 -17.92
C ASP A 634 56.83 37.86 -16.42
N GLU A 635 57.14 36.62 -16.01
CA GLU A 635 57.64 35.38 -16.68
C GLU A 635 56.78 34.16 -16.20
N GLN A 636 56.55 33.08 -16.98
CA GLN A 636 57.44 31.91 -17.21
C GLN A 636 58.17 31.39 -15.95
N SER A 637 58.16 30.09 -15.63
CA SER A 637 57.48 28.90 -16.20
C SER A 637 57.18 27.88 -15.06
N ASP A 638 56.69 26.65 -15.23
CA ASP A 638 56.59 25.77 -16.41
C ASP A 638 55.39 24.79 -16.34
N SER A 639 55.52 23.64 -17.00
CA SER A 639 54.51 22.63 -17.35
C SER A 639 54.69 21.28 -16.63
N GLU A 640 53.59 20.53 -16.42
CA GLU A 640 53.32 19.27 -17.18
C GLU A 640 51.94 18.64 -16.87
N ASP A 641 51.43 17.96 -17.89
CA ASP A 641 50.31 16.99 -18.01
C ASP A 641 48.95 17.10 -17.28
N TYR A 642 47.91 17.06 -18.13
CA TYR A 642 46.58 16.58 -17.81
C TYR A 642 46.56 15.07 -17.55
N THR A 643 45.71 14.59 -16.64
CA THR A 643 44.75 13.53 -17.04
C THR A 643 43.51 13.48 -16.14
N TYR A 644 42.35 13.36 -16.78
CA TYR A 644 41.07 13.09 -16.13
C TYR A 644 40.91 11.57 -15.99
N TYR A 645 40.62 11.04 -14.80
CA TYR A 645 40.32 9.61 -14.67
C TYR A 645 39.15 9.30 -13.73
N ASN A 646 38.19 8.54 -14.25
CA ASN A 646 36.99 8.07 -13.58
C ASN A 646 36.96 6.54 -13.62
N PRO A 647 37.26 5.83 -12.52
CA PRO A 647 37.22 4.37 -12.48
C PRO A 647 35.98 3.85 -11.75
N SER A 648 34.83 3.84 -12.44
CA SER A 648 33.64 3.10 -11.99
C SER A 648 33.66 1.63 -12.43
N ASP A 649 34.72 0.87 -12.13
CA ASP A 649 34.59 -0.59 -11.97
C ASP A 649 35.75 -1.27 -11.23
N SER A 650 35.39 -2.27 -10.41
CA SER A 650 35.97 -3.63 -10.39
C SER A 650 35.80 -4.29 -9.03
N ARG A 651 35.33 -5.54 -9.04
CA ARG A 651 35.28 -6.42 -7.86
C ARG A 651 36.51 -7.33 -7.85
N LYS A 652 37.21 -7.43 -6.72
CA LYS A 652 37.77 -8.67 -6.11
C LYS A 652 38.82 -8.30 -5.06
N TRP A 653 38.62 -8.77 -3.83
CA TRP A 653 39.71 -9.11 -2.93
C TRP A 653 39.35 -10.42 -2.23
N THR A 654 40.32 -11.32 -2.13
CA THR A 654 40.24 -12.64 -1.50
C THR A 654 41.15 -12.67 -0.27
N GLU A 655 40.74 -13.46 0.72
CA GLU A 655 41.56 -14.15 1.72
C GLU A 655 42.89 -13.49 2.16
N GLN A 656 42.87 -12.92 3.37
CA GLN A 656 43.70 -13.36 4.49
C GLN A 656 42.96 -13.17 5.82
#